data_AF-G0NJA9-F1
#
_entry.id   AF-G0NJA9-F1
#
_cell.length_a   1.000
_cell.length_b   1.000
_cell.length_c   1.000
_cell.angle_alpha   90.00
_cell.angle_beta   90.00
_cell.angle_gamma   90.00
#
_symmetry.space_group_name_H-M   'P 1'
#
loop_
_entity.id
_entity.type
_entity.pdbx_description
1 polymer ?
#
loop_
_entity_poly.entity_id
_entity_poly.type
_entity_poly.pdbx_seq_one_letter_code
_entity_poly.pdbx_strand_id
1 'polypeptide(L)'
;MIIPCLKTLCAHKTSDHIKDGNLSLSFRLPIDLSNRLHKDHESFLHLDYSKLQVTNIDVGEFEIPEDFERLSNFQLKSLRIGVYHLWNLENRFEGQEHKSLIDCFCECLASSRSSLNHIMIPIKDSLDKYWLEKFLDYFVNLRHLDILHATLGRFDADSEDDIEIRKFPSMKRIHPGVEYLNISNTLIYELNGISKLPNVTVLSMRNLEFESVGEIEELFSLRHLKFLDVSHRIGSINDPVSSIVNLLIASGNSLPELNELDCSNTVVTREELDELFRLNPTIEKIALHYTQAADYSKEGVTVFSARDIESALLTLKRYPVKDKNFYTMTIIDKMLLFLEAENLDFAKNETLLLECLEELLVNAGEFLSGRDWDMTEDSSVFQLVILLSERYMEHLSPEKIRHIFAVLIYTPGCSTFGYGILSVPNILDTPGLDIASLFQKVLNFFSSEPLAYTELHFNMVDVLKQLHAKTTPAIRNNSTGKERCISFLYTMLYALGQADHLEMPLCKLIAKTNKLMIFSMESELDLQIAVDLINRLGEQSHPHMKLFHLNAIRFVIYRLKLVDVEELAARVDLKVIMKCLLGDLRRPYRNTDEYLDRKLAFSAMEVLVYLYQFVGEDEFIGQLREITQNGQYYHYQIPVVQSDEKTDKQTFITCRESNLDDWRNSINKYIITYEAKLQRANLNKYRYRRMDTGCFSVRYECLQDPSADRNYRW
;
A
#
# COMPACT_ATOMS: atom_id res chain seq x y z
N MET A 1 -6.78 21.76 -5.60
CA MET A 1 -5.41 21.21 -5.66
C MET A 1 -4.68 21.60 -4.38
N ILE A 2 -4.51 20.68 -3.43
CA ILE A 2 -3.68 20.92 -2.25
C ILE A 2 -2.30 20.32 -2.58
N ILE A 3 -1.49 21.04 -3.36
CA ILE A 3 -0.05 20.73 -3.43
C ILE A 3 0.49 21.00 -2.02
N PRO A 4 1.16 20.03 -1.35
CA PRO A 4 1.86 20.34 -0.11
C PRO A 4 2.74 21.55 -0.37
N CYS A 5 2.57 22.62 0.40
CA CYS A 5 3.29 23.86 0.13
C CYS A 5 4.79 23.56 -0.01
N LEU A 6 5.51 24.34 -0.82
CA LEU A 6 6.94 24.12 -1.08
C LEU A 6 7.73 23.92 0.24
N LYS A 7 7.32 24.60 1.31
CA LYS A 7 7.84 24.43 2.67
C LYS A 7 7.75 22.99 3.18
N THR A 8 6.66 22.27 2.92
CA THR A 8 6.47 20.85 3.29
C THR A 8 7.37 19.92 2.48
N LEU A 9 7.41 20.09 1.16
CA LEU A 9 8.29 19.27 0.30
C LEU A 9 9.77 19.50 0.61
N CYS A 10 10.16 20.76 0.82
CA CYS A 10 11.51 21.10 1.25
C CYS A 10 11.83 20.55 2.63
N ALA A 11 10.90 20.61 3.60
CA ALA A 11 11.12 20.06 4.93
C ALA A 11 11.40 18.56 4.86
N HIS A 12 10.60 17.80 4.10
CA HIS A 12 10.76 16.36 3.96
C HIS A 12 12.08 15.96 3.30
N LYS A 13 12.43 16.58 2.15
CA LYS A 13 13.75 16.35 1.52
C LYS A 13 14.92 16.78 2.40
N THR A 14 14.78 17.91 3.12
CA THR A 14 15.80 18.37 4.07
C THR A 14 15.99 17.32 5.16
N SER A 15 14.88 16.77 5.66
CA SER A 15 14.82 15.64 6.57
C SER A 15 15.69 14.48 6.08
N ASP A 16 15.40 13.96 4.89
CA ASP A 16 16.12 12.83 4.30
C ASP A 16 17.62 13.08 4.18
N HIS A 17 18.00 14.28 3.71
CA HIS A 17 19.40 14.65 3.62
C HIS A 17 20.09 14.75 4.99
N ILE A 18 19.40 15.18 6.04
CA ILE A 18 19.98 15.18 7.39
C ILE A 18 20.14 13.74 7.90
N LYS A 19 19.12 12.90 7.71
CA LYS A 19 19.14 11.48 8.10
C LYS A 19 20.30 10.72 7.45
N ASP A 20 20.54 10.95 6.17
CA ASP A 20 21.62 10.31 5.42
C ASP A 20 23.01 10.87 5.76
N GLY A 21 23.11 11.82 6.70
CA GLY A 21 24.36 12.53 7.03
C GLY A 21 24.85 13.48 5.92
N ASN A 22 24.02 13.70 4.89
CA ASN A 22 24.32 14.57 3.76
C ASN A 22 24.16 16.07 4.10
N LEU A 23 23.44 16.39 5.19
CA LEU A 23 23.22 17.75 5.65
C LEU A 23 23.41 17.88 7.17
N SER A 24 24.27 18.79 7.59
CA SER A 24 24.42 19.18 9.00
C SER A 24 23.69 20.49 9.29
N LEU A 25 23.03 20.60 10.45
CA LEU A 25 22.38 21.84 10.88
C LEU A 25 23.41 22.87 11.40
N SER A 26 23.68 23.92 10.63
CA SER A 26 24.58 25.01 11.04
C SER A 26 23.92 26.04 11.96
N PHE A 27 22.59 26.08 12.01
CA PHE A 27 21.80 27.01 12.81
C PHE A 27 20.64 26.31 13.50
N ARG A 28 20.06 26.99 14.50
CA ARG A 28 18.92 26.47 15.27
C ARG A 28 17.64 26.56 14.45
N LEU A 29 16.95 25.45 14.27
CA LEU A 29 15.70 25.40 13.52
C LEU A 29 14.55 26.05 14.31
N PRO A 30 13.59 26.72 13.62
CA PRO A 30 12.35 27.16 14.24
C PRO A 30 11.54 25.98 14.81
N ILE A 31 10.66 26.24 15.78
CA ILE A 31 9.84 25.23 16.46
C ILE A 31 9.05 24.38 15.46
N ASP A 32 8.33 24.99 14.52
CA ASP A 32 7.51 24.25 13.54
C ASP A 32 8.32 23.26 12.71
N LEU A 33 9.51 23.68 12.27
CA LEU A 33 10.39 22.83 11.47
C LEU A 33 11.06 21.76 12.33
N SER A 34 11.41 22.08 13.58
CA SER A 34 11.96 21.13 14.54
C SER A 34 10.95 20.02 14.88
N ASN A 35 9.69 20.39 15.14
CA ASN A 35 8.63 19.43 15.43
C ASN A 35 8.26 18.58 14.20
N ARG A 36 8.29 19.15 12.99
CA ARG A 36 8.08 18.38 11.76
C ARG A 36 9.23 17.43 11.49
N LEU A 37 10.48 17.92 11.61
CA LEU A 37 11.67 17.08 11.52
C LEU A 37 11.60 15.96 12.58
N HIS A 38 11.04 16.28 13.76
CA HIS A 38 10.79 15.29 14.80
C HIS A 38 9.82 14.19 14.34
N LYS A 39 8.66 14.61 13.81
CA LYS A 39 7.60 13.70 13.37
C LYS A 39 8.01 12.80 12.20
N ASP A 40 8.78 13.34 11.25
CA ASP A 40 9.19 12.62 10.04
C ASP A 40 10.36 11.63 10.31
N HIS A 41 11.00 11.71 11.49
CA HIS A 41 12.16 10.90 11.84
C HIS A 41 12.02 10.18 13.17
N GLU A 42 11.97 8.86 13.09
CA GLU A 42 11.73 7.97 14.21
C GLU A 42 12.99 7.78 15.10
N SER A 43 14.19 8.12 14.60
CA SER A 43 15.44 8.04 15.38
C SER A 43 16.32 9.29 15.25
N PHE A 44 16.61 9.93 16.39
CA PHE A 44 17.42 11.16 16.49
C PHE A 44 18.90 10.91 16.79
N LEU A 45 19.39 9.67 16.67
CA LEU A 45 20.75 9.28 17.10
C LEU A 45 21.87 10.13 16.46
N HIS A 46 21.60 10.86 15.38
CA HIS A 46 22.59 11.65 14.64
C HIS A 46 22.32 13.16 14.62
N LEU A 47 21.28 13.65 15.28
CA LEU A 47 20.90 15.07 15.25
C LEU A 47 21.49 15.85 16.44
N ASP A 48 22.11 17.01 16.15
CA ASP A 48 22.55 17.94 17.19
C ASP A 48 21.33 18.64 17.81
N TYR A 49 20.88 18.15 18.96
CA TYR A 49 19.73 18.66 19.69
C TYR A 49 19.84 20.12 20.12
N SER A 50 21.06 20.66 20.24
CA SER A 50 21.25 22.09 20.52
C SER A 50 20.71 22.98 19.39
N LYS A 51 20.56 22.41 18.19
CA LYS A 51 20.01 23.06 17.00
C LYS A 51 18.51 22.83 16.84
N LEU A 52 17.86 22.07 17.70
CA LEU A 52 16.43 21.82 17.62
C LEU A 52 15.66 22.60 18.68
N GLN A 53 14.43 22.96 18.35
CA GLN A 53 13.44 23.56 19.26
C GLN A 53 12.20 22.69 19.30
N VAL A 54 12.38 21.40 19.62
CA VAL A 54 11.26 20.46 19.73
C VAL A 54 10.45 20.79 20.98
N THR A 55 9.14 20.95 20.80
CA THR A 55 8.18 21.14 21.89
C THR A 55 7.18 20.00 21.97
N ASN A 56 7.04 19.20 20.90
CA ASN A 56 6.09 18.10 20.82
C ASN A 56 6.86 16.84 20.45
N ILE A 57 6.83 15.85 21.34
CA ILE A 57 7.47 14.55 21.14
C ILE A 57 6.39 13.47 21.20
N ASP A 58 6.33 12.63 20.18
CA ASP A 58 5.53 11.41 20.18
C ASP A 58 6.49 10.23 19.97
N VAL A 59 6.63 9.41 20.99
CA VAL A 59 7.47 8.21 21.04
C VAL A 59 6.60 7.00 21.37
N GLY A 60 5.34 6.98 20.88
CA GLY A 60 4.37 5.92 21.14
C GLY A 60 4.72 4.55 20.54
N GLU A 61 5.25 4.53 19.32
CA GLU A 61 5.42 3.31 18.51
C GLU A 61 6.90 2.95 18.21
N PHE A 62 7.85 3.82 18.57
CA PHE A 62 9.24 3.73 18.08
C PHE A 62 10.24 3.51 19.19
N GLU A 63 11.20 2.59 19.01
CA GLU A 63 12.39 2.49 19.87
C GLU A 63 13.04 3.86 20.09
N ILE A 64 12.75 4.52 21.21
CA ILE A 64 13.57 5.64 21.65
C ILE A 64 14.98 5.07 21.81
N PRO A 65 15.99 5.74 21.27
CA PRO A 65 17.36 5.46 21.62
C PRO A 65 17.58 5.52 23.13
N GLU A 66 18.78 5.13 23.54
CA GLU A 66 19.28 5.04 24.90
C GLU A 66 19.28 6.35 25.75
N ASP A 67 18.42 7.32 25.46
CA ASP A 67 18.64 8.74 25.74
C ASP A 67 17.41 9.48 26.29
N PHE A 68 16.60 8.86 27.16
CA PHE A 68 15.53 9.55 27.90
C PHE A 68 16.01 10.81 28.64
N GLU A 69 17.26 10.79 29.11
CA GLU A 69 17.91 11.93 29.75
C GLU A 69 17.96 13.16 28.83
N ARG A 70 17.95 12.97 27.50
CA ARG A 70 17.93 14.07 26.54
C ARG A 70 16.61 14.81 26.48
N LEU A 71 15.51 14.26 27.03
CA LEU A 71 14.26 14.99 27.17
C LEU A 71 14.44 16.27 28.00
N SER A 72 15.41 16.27 28.92
CA SER A 72 15.80 17.44 29.71
C SER A 72 16.36 18.60 28.88
N ASN A 73 16.76 18.36 27.64
CA ASN A 73 17.23 19.40 26.72
C ASN A 73 16.09 20.19 26.06
N PHE A 74 14.85 19.73 26.20
CA PHE A 74 13.69 20.34 25.55
C PHE A 74 12.75 20.99 26.56
N GLN A 75 12.06 22.05 26.11
CA GLN A 75 10.94 22.66 26.83
C GLN A 75 9.64 22.17 26.17
N LEU A 76 9.25 20.96 26.52
CA LEU A 76 8.12 20.27 25.92
C LEU A 76 6.81 20.91 26.37
N LYS A 77 5.89 21.01 25.42
CA LYS A 77 4.47 21.31 25.62
C LYS A 77 3.64 20.04 25.58
N SER A 78 4.01 19.10 24.70
CA SER A 78 3.33 17.83 24.50
C SER A 78 4.32 16.68 24.51
N LEU A 79 4.00 15.59 25.21
CA LEU A 79 4.81 14.37 25.23
C LEU A 79 3.91 13.14 25.22
N ARG A 80 4.09 12.24 24.25
CA ARG A 80 3.41 10.94 24.22
C ARG A 80 4.42 9.82 24.29
N ILE A 81 4.26 8.90 25.24
CA ILE A 81 5.23 7.84 25.50
C ILE A 81 4.63 6.46 25.27
N GLY A 82 5.31 5.66 24.49
CA GLY A 82 5.01 4.24 24.29
C GLY A 82 5.40 3.38 25.49
N VAL A 83 4.72 2.26 25.62
CA VAL A 83 4.82 1.30 26.73
C VAL A 83 6.23 0.76 26.89
N TYR A 84 6.85 0.34 25.79
CA TYR A 84 8.20 -0.20 25.75
C TYR A 84 9.23 0.78 26.33
N HIS A 85 8.98 2.08 26.24
CA HIS A 85 9.91 3.08 26.73
C HIS A 85 9.82 3.28 28.24
N LEU A 86 8.64 3.14 28.83
CA LEU A 86 8.54 3.10 30.30
C LEU A 86 9.28 1.89 30.87
N TRP A 87 9.21 0.72 30.21
CA TRP A 87 9.98 -0.46 30.61
C TRP A 87 11.49 -0.21 30.52
N ASN A 88 11.96 0.41 29.44
CA ASN A 88 13.37 0.76 29.31
C ASN A 88 13.83 1.77 30.35
N LEU A 89 12.97 2.75 30.71
CA LEU A 89 13.24 3.69 31.79
C LEU A 89 13.41 2.94 33.11
N GLU A 90 12.48 2.06 33.45
CA GLU A 90 12.51 1.28 34.68
C GLU A 90 13.74 0.38 34.79
N ASN A 91 14.06 -0.39 33.76
CA ASN A 91 15.25 -1.26 33.73
C ASN A 91 16.56 -0.47 33.91
N ARG A 92 16.60 0.80 33.49
CA ARG A 92 17.77 1.67 33.66
C ARG A 92 17.91 2.21 35.08
N PHE A 93 16.79 2.41 35.76
CA PHE A 93 16.77 2.88 37.14
C PHE A 93 16.67 1.73 38.15
N GLU A 94 16.58 0.49 37.67
CA GLU A 94 16.65 -0.73 38.46
C GLU A 94 17.99 -0.77 39.22
N GLY A 95 17.93 -0.61 40.55
CA GLY A 95 19.10 -0.53 41.42
C GLY A 95 19.40 0.86 42.01
N GLN A 96 18.69 1.92 41.62
CA GLN A 96 18.74 3.19 42.36
C GLN A 96 17.87 3.08 43.61
N GLU A 97 18.49 2.75 44.75
CA GLU A 97 17.80 2.74 46.05
C GLU A 97 17.10 4.10 46.26
N HIS A 98 15.77 4.06 46.50
CA HIS A 98 14.91 5.18 46.90
C HIS A 98 14.20 6.04 45.83
N LYS A 99 14.35 5.82 44.52
CA LYS A 99 13.59 6.56 43.51
C LYS A 99 12.47 5.73 42.89
N SER A 100 11.24 6.27 42.82
CA SER A 100 10.17 5.64 42.04
C SER A 100 10.35 5.93 40.55
N LEU A 101 9.73 5.12 39.68
CA LEU A 101 9.73 5.35 38.23
C LEU A 101 9.30 6.80 37.88
N ILE A 102 8.33 7.32 38.62
CA ILE A 102 7.80 8.68 38.47
C ILE A 102 8.81 9.74 38.90
N ASP A 103 9.65 9.49 39.89
CA ASP A 103 10.74 10.42 40.25
C ASP A 103 11.70 10.58 39.08
N CYS A 104 12.18 9.45 38.55
CA CYS A 104 13.11 9.43 37.42
C CYS A 104 12.49 10.10 36.19
N PHE A 105 11.19 9.86 35.96
CA PHE A 105 10.46 10.46 34.87
C PHE A 105 10.32 11.98 35.01
N CYS A 106 9.96 12.47 36.20
CA CYS A 106 9.91 13.90 36.51
C CYS A 106 11.29 14.57 36.37
N GLU A 107 12.37 13.90 36.77
CA GLU A 107 13.75 14.39 36.60
C GLU A 107 14.12 14.55 35.12
N CYS A 108 13.77 13.57 34.28
CA CYS A 108 14.01 13.65 32.83
C CYS A 108 13.24 14.81 32.17
N LEU A 109 12.16 15.27 32.79
CA LEU A 109 11.28 16.33 32.27
C LEU A 109 11.37 17.63 33.07
N ALA A 110 12.41 17.81 33.90
CA ALA A 110 12.55 18.96 34.76
C ALA A 110 12.53 20.31 34.00
N SER A 111 13.13 20.34 32.81
CA SER A 111 13.12 21.49 31.89
C SER A 111 11.73 21.85 31.36
N SER A 112 10.83 20.86 31.31
CA SER A 112 9.47 20.98 30.77
C SER A 112 8.41 21.17 31.84
N ARG A 113 8.79 21.19 33.12
CA ARG A 113 7.89 21.24 34.28
C ARG A 113 6.78 22.31 34.17
N SER A 114 7.12 23.50 33.69
CA SER A 114 6.18 24.62 33.56
C SER A 114 5.61 24.80 32.16
N SER A 115 6.15 24.13 31.14
CA SER A 115 5.67 24.24 29.76
C SER A 115 4.75 23.10 29.34
N LEU A 116 4.87 21.95 30.00
CA LEU A 116 4.13 20.74 29.64
C LEU A 116 2.65 20.92 29.98
N ASN A 117 1.81 20.80 28.97
CA ASN A 117 0.36 20.95 29.07
C ASN A 117 -0.41 19.72 28.55
N HIS A 118 0.26 18.82 27.83
CA HIS A 118 -0.27 17.55 27.37
C HIS A 118 0.73 16.42 27.62
N ILE A 119 0.26 15.34 28.24
CA ILE A 119 1.04 14.12 28.35
C ILE A 119 0.19 12.87 28.12
N MET A 120 0.78 11.86 27.48
CA MET A 120 0.29 10.50 27.43
C MET A 120 1.28 9.56 28.11
N ILE A 121 0.84 8.89 29.16
CA ILE A 121 1.64 7.98 29.99
C ILE A 121 0.94 6.62 30.05
N PRO A 122 1.65 5.53 29.68
CA PRO A 122 1.15 4.20 29.95
C PRO A 122 1.14 3.88 31.45
N ILE A 123 0.08 3.26 31.96
CA ILE A 123 0.07 2.67 33.30
C ILE A 123 0.83 1.35 33.27
N LYS A 124 1.64 1.15 34.32
CA LYS A 124 2.20 -0.14 34.73
C LYS A 124 1.79 -0.45 36.17
N ASP A 125 1.73 -1.73 36.51
CA ASP A 125 1.39 -2.24 37.85
C ASP A 125 2.41 -1.81 38.92
N SER A 126 3.66 -1.50 38.52
CA SER A 126 4.72 -1.06 39.44
C SER A 126 4.62 0.42 39.86
N LEU A 127 3.63 1.18 39.36
CA LEU A 127 3.44 2.58 39.74
C LEU A 127 2.95 2.69 41.20
N ASP A 128 3.48 3.68 41.91
CA ASP A 128 3.13 3.89 43.32
C ASP A 128 1.67 4.33 43.49
N LYS A 129 1.03 3.96 44.61
CA LYS A 129 -0.39 4.24 44.88
C LYS A 129 -0.81 5.71 44.68
N TYR A 130 0.11 6.66 44.86
CA TYR A 130 -0.14 8.11 44.76
C TYR A 130 0.62 8.74 43.58
N TRP A 131 0.99 7.95 42.58
CA TRP A 131 1.81 8.39 41.46
C TRP A 131 1.19 9.60 40.76
N LEU A 132 -0.13 9.57 40.56
CA LEU A 132 -0.86 10.61 39.84
C LEU A 132 -0.86 11.93 40.62
N GLU A 133 -1.06 11.90 41.94
CA GLU A 133 -0.97 13.11 42.78
C GLU A 133 0.42 13.74 42.65
N LYS A 134 1.46 12.93 42.84
CA LYS A 134 2.86 13.36 42.74
C LYS A 134 3.18 13.93 41.36
N PHE A 135 2.66 13.30 40.32
CA PHE A 135 2.83 13.72 38.93
C PHE A 135 2.16 15.07 38.66
N LEU A 136 0.90 15.24 39.08
CA LEU A 136 0.14 16.48 38.90
C LEU A 136 0.66 17.64 39.76
N ASP A 137 1.26 17.36 40.92
CA ASP A 137 1.99 18.37 41.70
C ASP A 137 3.23 18.91 40.97
N TYR A 138 3.89 18.03 40.23
CA TYR A 138 5.11 18.38 39.53
C TYR A 138 4.79 19.26 38.31
N PHE A 139 3.86 18.81 37.47
CA PHE A 139 3.44 19.48 36.23
C PHE A 139 2.22 20.37 36.42
N VAL A 140 2.42 21.52 37.06
CA VAL A 140 1.34 22.44 37.47
C VAL A 140 0.50 23.03 36.33
N ASN A 141 0.99 22.99 35.09
CA ASN A 141 0.30 23.51 33.91
C ASN A 141 -0.31 22.41 33.03
N LEU A 142 -0.33 21.15 33.51
CA LEU A 142 -0.89 20.03 32.78
C LEU A 142 -2.41 20.20 32.64
N ARG A 143 -2.89 20.15 31.40
CA ARG A 143 -4.32 20.27 31.04
C ARG A 143 -4.88 19.00 30.40
N HIS A 144 -4.05 18.29 29.64
CA HIS A 144 -4.44 17.09 28.93
C HIS A 144 -3.62 15.92 29.47
N LEU A 145 -4.31 14.93 30.01
CA LEU A 145 -3.72 13.74 30.58
C LEU A 145 -4.35 12.50 29.93
N ASP A 146 -3.54 11.80 29.14
CA ASP A 146 -3.87 10.48 28.63
C ASP A 146 -3.15 9.43 29.47
N ILE A 147 -3.94 8.52 30.01
CA ILE A 147 -3.55 7.38 30.80
C ILE A 147 -3.97 6.15 29.99
N LEU A 148 -3.01 5.37 29.49
CA LEU A 148 -3.30 4.21 28.63
C LEU A 148 -2.76 2.92 29.24
N HIS A 149 -3.32 1.78 28.91
CA HIS A 149 -2.73 0.50 29.33
C HIS A 149 -1.62 0.03 28.41
N ALA A 150 -0.64 -0.63 29.04
CA ALA A 150 0.56 -1.14 28.41
C ALA A 150 0.33 -2.20 27.32
N THR A 151 -0.67 -3.07 27.45
CA THR A 151 -0.67 -4.35 26.70
C THR A 151 -1.63 -4.42 25.51
N LEU A 152 -2.48 -3.42 25.26
CA LEU A 152 -3.57 -3.56 24.28
C LEU A 152 -3.14 -3.46 22.80
N GLY A 153 -1.85 -3.29 22.53
CA GLY A 153 -1.26 -3.42 21.19
C GLY A 153 -0.95 -4.86 20.77
N ARG A 154 -0.97 -5.83 21.70
CA ARG A 154 -0.75 -7.25 21.42
C ARG A 154 -1.70 -8.11 22.25
N PHE A 155 -2.95 -8.18 21.82
CA PHE A 155 -3.85 -9.25 22.21
C PHE A 155 -3.43 -10.54 21.50
N ASP A 156 -2.27 -11.09 21.82
CA ASP A 156 -2.13 -12.53 21.71
C ASP A 156 -2.99 -13.07 22.87
N ALA A 157 -4.25 -13.37 22.56
CA ALA A 157 -5.27 -13.85 23.51
C ALA A 157 -4.89 -15.15 24.24
N ASP A 158 -3.71 -15.69 23.95
CA ASP A 158 -3.18 -16.95 24.46
C ASP A 158 -2.22 -16.77 25.66
N SER A 159 -1.79 -15.54 26.00
CA SER A 159 -1.09 -15.33 27.28
C SER A 159 -2.11 -14.99 28.37
N GLU A 160 -2.54 -16.02 29.11
CA GLU A 160 -3.30 -15.90 30.38
C GLU A 160 -2.52 -15.16 31.50
N ASP A 161 -1.44 -14.45 31.19
CA ASP A 161 -0.66 -13.70 32.16
C ASP A 161 -1.55 -12.63 32.81
N ASP A 162 -1.59 -12.65 34.15
CA ASP A 162 -2.47 -11.91 35.04
C ASP A 162 -2.78 -10.47 34.60
N ILE A 163 -3.92 -10.28 33.93
CA ILE A 163 -4.46 -8.96 33.64
C ILE A 163 -4.99 -8.35 34.96
N GLU A 164 -4.18 -7.51 35.61
CA GLU A 164 -4.55 -6.90 36.89
C GLU A 164 -5.56 -5.75 36.68
N ILE A 165 -6.81 -6.01 37.08
CA ILE A 165 -7.88 -5.00 37.12
C ILE A 165 -7.57 -4.00 38.25
N ARG A 166 -7.69 -2.69 38.00
CA ARG A 166 -7.14 -1.64 38.88
C ARG A 166 -8.16 -0.56 39.25
N LYS A 167 -7.98 0.07 40.41
CA LYS A 167 -8.75 1.26 40.80
C LYS A 167 -8.15 2.51 40.15
N PHE A 168 -8.95 3.56 40.00
CA PHE A 168 -8.44 4.88 39.64
C PHE A 168 -7.39 5.35 40.68
N PRO A 169 -6.28 6.00 40.26
CA PRO A 169 -5.22 6.40 41.18
C PRO A 169 -5.72 7.31 42.31
N SER A 170 -5.38 6.96 43.54
CA SER A 170 -5.80 7.71 44.72
C SER A 170 -5.11 9.07 44.78
N MET A 171 -5.88 10.12 45.06
CA MET A 171 -5.37 11.48 45.27
C MET A 171 -5.97 12.08 46.54
N LYS A 172 -5.12 12.74 47.34
CA LYS A 172 -5.52 13.43 48.58
C LYS A 172 -5.91 14.89 48.32
N ARG A 173 -5.26 15.53 47.36
CA ARG A 173 -5.47 16.93 46.99
C ARG A 173 -6.30 17.07 45.72
N ILE A 174 -6.87 18.26 45.53
CA ILE A 174 -7.60 18.65 44.33
C ILE A 174 -6.60 19.21 43.32
N HIS A 175 -6.68 18.76 42.08
CA HIS A 175 -5.85 19.21 40.96
C HIS A 175 -6.75 19.79 39.85
N PRO A 176 -7.08 21.09 39.91
CA PRO A 176 -8.02 21.72 38.98
C PRO A 176 -7.40 22.04 37.61
N GLY A 177 -6.12 21.70 37.37
CA GLY A 177 -5.44 22.03 36.11
C GLY A 177 -5.90 21.16 34.93
N VAL A 178 -6.35 19.94 35.19
CA VAL A 178 -6.70 18.96 34.15
C VAL A 178 -8.10 19.26 33.59
N GLU A 179 -8.15 19.50 32.28
CA GLU A 179 -9.36 19.82 31.50
C GLU A 179 -9.79 18.64 30.62
N TYR A 180 -8.84 17.82 30.19
CA TYR A 180 -9.03 16.62 29.37
C TYR A 180 -8.37 15.42 30.06
N LEU A 181 -9.17 14.37 30.27
CA LEU A 181 -8.72 13.11 30.86
C LEU A 181 -9.12 11.95 29.95
N ASN A 182 -8.17 11.11 29.63
CA ASN A 182 -8.42 9.85 28.93
C ASN A 182 -7.86 8.71 29.77
N ILE A 183 -8.74 7.83 30.22
CA ILE A 183 -8.45 6.57 30.93
C ILE A 183 -8.95 5.38 30.12
N SER A 184 -9.16 5.58 28.82
CA SER A 184 -9.55 4.47 27.95
C SER A 184 -8.56 3.35 28.08
N ASN A 185 -9.04 2.12 27.94
CA ASN A 185 -8.19 0.95 27.84
C ASN A 185 -7.39 0.63 29.13
N THR A 186 -7.55 1.34 30.26
CA THR A 186 -6.71 1.16 31.48
C THR A 186 -7.08 0.00 32.39
N LEU A 187 -8.15 -0.75 32.09
CA LEU A 187 -8.74 -1.76 32.97
C LEU A 187 -9.09 -1.20 34.36
N ILE A 188 -9.48 0.09 34.39
CA ILE A 188 -9.95 0.72 35.62
C ILE A 188 -11.39 0.27 35.85
N TYR A 189 -11.68 -0.34 37.00
CA TYR A 189 -13.02 -0.84 37.36
C TYR A 189 -13.77 0.05 38.35
N GLU A 190 -13.12 1.10 38.89
CA GLU A 190 -13.72 2.00 39.89
C GLU A 190 -13.10 3.39 39.75
N LEU A 191 -13.95 4.43 39.69
CA LEU A 191 -13.57 5.83 39.47
C LEU A 191 -13.31 6.63 40.76
N ASN A 192 -13.26 5.98 41.92
CA ASN A 192 -13.03 6.67 43.19
C ASN A 192 -11.70 7.44 43.19
N GLY A 193 -11.77 8.75 43.44
CA GLY A 193 -10.68 9.70 43.30
C GLY A 193 -10.80 10.64 42.09
N ILE A 194 -11.62 10.33 41.08
CA ILE A 194 -11.79 11.20 39.90
C ILE A 194 -12.35 12.58 40.28
N SER A 195 -13.10 12.68 41.39
CA SER A 195 -13.61 13.94 41.95
C SER A 195 -12.52 14.96 42.32
N LYS A 196 -11.26 14.52 42.40
CA LYS A 196 -10.11 15.41 42.61
C LYS A 196 -9.70 16.19 41.36
N LEU A 197 -10.33 15.94 40.22
CA LEU A 197 -10.10 16.64 38.95
C LEU A 197 -11.37 17.42 38.53
N PRO A 198 -11.79 18.43 39.32
CA PRO A 198 -13.13 19.04 39.17
C PRO A 198 -13.34 19.82 37.87
N ASN A 199 -12.27 20.16 37.16
CA ASN A 199 -12.31 20.95 35.93
C ASN A 199 -12.26 20.10 34.65
N VAL A 200 -12.36 18.77 34.77
CA VAL A 200 -12.44 17.89 33.60
C VAL A 200 -13.71 18.21 32.81
N THR A 201 -13.52 18.61 31.56
CA THR A 201 -14.58 18.91 30.59
C THR A 201 -14.72 17.83 29.53
N VAL A 202 -13.68 17.03 29.33
CA VAL A 202 -13.62 15.93 28.36
C VAL A 202 -13.09 14.70 29.08
N LEU A 203 -13.91 13.65 29.16
CA LEU A 203 -13.54 12.36 29.74
C LEU A 203 -13.71 11.25 28.70
N SER A 204 -12.64 10.53 28.43
CA SER A 204 -12.67 9.31 27.62
C SER A 204 -12.33 8.10 28.49
N MET A 205 -13.23 7.12 28.49
CA MET A 205 -13.18 5.90 29.31
C MET A 205 -13.62 4.70 28.47
N ARG A 206 -13.12 4.64 27.23
CA ARG A 206 -13.43 3.55 26.30
C ARG A 206 -12.93 2.21 26.84
N ASN A 207 -13.66 1.14 26.54
CA ASN A 207 -13.29 -0.23 26.93
C ASN A 207 -13.10 -0.41 28.44
N LEU A 208 -13.79 0.40 29.25
CA LEU A 208 -13.88 0.18 30.68
C LEU A 208 -15.22 -0.47 31.01
N GLU A 209 -15.16 -1.44 31.92
CA GLU A 209 -16.31 -2.19 32.41
C GLU A 209 -16.51 -1.90 33.90
N PHE A 210 -17.76 -1.68 34.27
CA PHE A 210 -18.19 -1.39 35.63
C PHE A 210 -19.38 -2.29 35.93
N GLU A 211 -19.45 -2.80 37.16
CA GLU A 211 -20.47 -3.73 37.63
C GLU A 211 -21.54 -3.03 38.46
N SER A 212 -21.23 -1.86 39.04
CA SER A 212 -22.15 -1.17 39.95
C SER A 212 -22.15 0.35 39.84
N VAL A 213 -23.26 0.97 40.27
CA VAL A 213 -23.38 2.44 40.38
C VAL A 213 -22.32 3.02 41.32
N GLY A 214 -21.95 2.29 42.38
CA GLY A 214 -20.94 2.75 43.35
C GLY A 214 -19.56 2.93 42.71
N GLU A 215 -19.24 2.16 41.67
CA GLU A 215 -17.95 2.25 40.98
C GLU A 215 -17.84 3.48 40.07
N ILE A 216 -18.97 4.03 39.63
CA ILE A 216 -19.04 5.25 38.82
C ILE A 216 -19.58 6.45 39.59
N GLU A 217 -19.85 6.33 40.89
CA GLU A 217 -20.54 7.36 41.69
C GLU A 217 -19.82 8.72 41.63
N GLU A 218 -18.48 8.70 41.71
CA GLU A 218 -17.69 9.93 41.64
C GLU A 218 -17.68 10.59 40.24
N LEU A 219 -18.11 9.92 39.17
CA LEU A 219 -18.26 10.53 37.84
C LEU A 219 -19.17 11.76 37.90
N PHE A 220 -20.25 11.69 38.68
CA PHE A 220 -21.25 12.75 38.81
C PHE A 220 -20.75 13.96 39.61
N SER A 221 -19.54 13.88 40.18
CA SER A 221 -18.86 15.04 40.77
C SER A 221 -18.24 15.97 39.71
N LEU A 222 -18.05 15.48 38.48
CA LEU A 222 -17.51 16.25 37.34
C LEU A 222 -18.59 17.15 36.73
N ARG A 223 -18.98 18.20 37.47
CA ARG A 223 -20.11 19.09 37.08
C ARG A 223 -19.88 19.85 35.77
N HIS A 224 -18.63 20.03 35.37
CA HIS A 224 -18.24 20.73 34.13
C HIS A 224 -17.96 19.78 32.96
N LEU A 225 -18.28 18.49 33.10
CA LEU A 225 -18.08 17.51 32.04
C LEU A 225 -19.03 17.82 30.88
N LYS A 226 -18.46 18.05 29.68
CA LYS A 226 -19.18 18.39 28.45
C LYS A 226 -19.20 17.23 27.47
N PHE A 227 -18.07 16.53 27.37
CA PHE A 227 -17.92 15.34 26.53
C PHE A 227 -17.60 14.12 27.39
N LEU A 228 -18.39 13.06 27.22
CA LEU A 228 -18.15 11.75 27.81
C LEU A 228 -18.09 10.69 26.72
N ASP A 229 -17.04 9.88 26.73
CA ASP A 229 -16.86 8.77 25.80
C ASP A 229 -16.73 7.46 26.58
N VAL A 230 -17.75 6.63 26.46
CA VAL A 230 -17.90 5.31 27.09
C VAL A 230 -17.95 4.20 26.04
N SER A 231 -17.51 4.51 24.82
CA SER A 231 -17.63 3.61 23.67
C SER A 231 -16.75 2.36 23.84
N HIS A 232 -17.12 1.27 23.16
CA HIS A 232 -16.43 -0.03 23.28
C HIS A 232 -15.86 -0.53 21.94
N ARG A 233 -14.69 -1.18 21.95
CA ARG A 233 -14.07 -1.81 20.78
C ARG A 233 -14.81 -3.11 20.47
N ILE A 234 -14.95 -3.42 19.19
CA ILE A 234 -15.54 -4.67 18.72
C ILE A 234 -14.49 -5.77 18.85
N GLY A 235 -14.56 -6.58 19.92
CA GLY A 235 -13.79 -7.82 20.05
C GLY A 235 -14.51 -9.03 19.43
N SER A 236 -15.84 -8.98 19.40
CA SER A 236 -16.71 -9.98 18.78
C SER A 236 -18.06 -9.32 18.46
N ILE A 237 -18.56 -9.48 17.23
CA ILE A 237 -19.85 -8.95 16.76
C ILE A 237 -21.04 -9.49 17.60
N ASN A 238 -20.81 -10.53 18.41
CA ASN A 238 -21.86 -11.26 19.12
C ASN A 238 -21.90 -11.00 20.64
N ASP A 239 -21.08 -10.11 21.19
CA ASP A 239 -21.09 -9.86 22.64
C ASP A 239 -20.97 -8.36 22.96
N PRO A 240 -22.07 -7.61 22.97
CA PRO A 240 -22.05 -6.24 23.46
C PRO A 240 -21.90 -6.28 25.00
N VAL A 241 -20.69 -5.97 25.48
CA VAL A 241 -20.25 -6.32 26.85
C VAL A 241 -20.61 -5.25 27.91
N SER A 242 -20.66 -3.97 27.54
CA SER A 242 -20.76 -2.88 28.52
C SER A 242 -22.19 -2.40 28.79
N SER A 243 -22.56 -2.40 30.07
CA SER A 243 -23.83 -1.87 30.61
C SER A 243 -23.70 -0.45 31.19
N ILE A 244 -22.63 0.28 30.85
CA ILE A 244 -22.33 1.60 31.43
C ILE A 244 -23.48 2.61 31.28
N VAL A 245 -24.20 2.62 30.15
CA VAL A 245 -25.37 3.50 29.96
C VAL A 245 -26.46 3.17 30.98
N ASN A 246 -26.66 1.89 31.30
CA ASN A 246 -27.63 1.45 32.30
C ASN A 246 -27.21 1.85 33.71
N LEU A 247 -25.91 1.84 34.01
CA LEU A 247 -25.40 2.35 35.28
C LEU A 247 -25.58 3.88 35.38
N LEU A 248 -25.34 4.63 34.30
CA LEU A 248 -25.59 6.07 34.25
C LEU A 248 -27.06 6.37 34.57
N ILE A 249 -27.99 5.63 33.97
CA ILE A 249 -29.43 5.75 34.22
C ILE A 249 -29.79 5.33 35.66
N ALA A 250 -29.33 4.14 36.09
CA ALA A 250 -29.65 3.56 37.40
C ALA A 250 -29.13 4.41 38.57
N SER A 251 -28.09 5.21 38.35
CA SER A 251 -27.59 6.16 39.34
C SER A 251 -28.64 7.22 39.73
N GLY A 252 -29.58 7.54 38.83
CA GLY A 252 -30.53 8.64 38.97
C GLY A 252 -29.89 10.03 39.01
N ASN A 253 -28.58 10.12 38.79
CA ASN A 253 -27.83 11.37 38.80
C ASN A 253 -27.71 11.97 37.40
N SER A 254 -27.41 13.27 37.35
CA SER A 254 -27.21 14.02 36.11
C SER A 254 -25.80 14.61 36.02
N LEU A 255 -25.32 14.73 34.79
CA LEU A 255 -24.15 15.46 34.39
C LEU A 255 -24.64 16.77 33.74
N PRO A 256 -24.76 17.87 34.51
CA PRO A 256 -25.58 19.01 34.12
C PRO A 256 -25.05 19.77 32.90
N GLU A 257 -23.73 19.73 32.63
CA GLU A 257 -23.11 20.38 31.47
C GLU A 257 -22.83 19.41 30.30
N LEU A 258 -23.24 18.14 30.42
CA LEU A 258 -22.95 17.12 29.41
C LEU A 258 -23.74 17.42 28.14
N ASN A 259 -23.06 17.83 27.08
CA ASN A 259 -23.66 18.15 25.79
C ASN A 259 -23.38 17.10 24.72
N GLU A 260 -22.41 16.22 24.94
CA GLU A 260 -22.04 15.19 23.99
C GLU A 260 -21.67 13.88 24.69
N LEU A 261 -22.25 12.78 24.20
CA LEU A 261 -21.99 11.41 24.66
C LEU A 261 -21.60 10.50 23.50
N ASP A 262 -20.52 9.76 23.64
CA ASP A 262 -20.20 8.65 22.75
C ASP A 262 -20.40 7.33 23.49
N CYS A 263 -21.44 6.58 23.11
CA CYS A 263 -21.72 5.23 23.60
C CYS A 263 -21.79 4.26 22.42
N SER A 264 -20.92 4.46 21.42
CA SER A 264 -20.80 3.54 20.29
C SER A 264 -20.43 2.14 20.79
N ASN A 265 -21.08 1.13 20.20
CA ASN A 265 -20.88 -0.29 20.47
C ASN A 265 -21.11 -0.70 21.94
N THR A 266 -22.02 -0.02 22.64
CA THR A 266 -22.55 -0.46 23.95
C THR A 266 -23.96 -1.08 23.79
N VAL A 267 -24.41 -1.81 24.82
CA VAL A 267 -25.83 -2.22 24.89
C VAL A 267 -26.64 -1.00 25.31
N VAL A 268 -27.46 -0.48 24.40
CA VAL A 268 -28.40 0.60 24.70
C VAL A 268 -29.63 0.51 23.80
N THR A 269 -30.79 0.54 24.44
CA THR A 269 -32.13 0.54 23.83
C THR A 269 -32.67 1.97 23.68
N ARG A 270 -33.75 2.14 22.93
CA ARG A 270 -34.36 3.45 22.73
C ARG A 270 -34.97 3.99 24.03
N GLU A 271 -35.57 3.11 24.83
CA GLU A 271 -36.18 3.44 26.13
C GLU A 271 -35.12 3.92 27.13
N GLU A 272 -33.95 3.27 27.14
CA GLU A 272 -32.80 3.71 27.95
C GLU A 272 -32.28 5.07 27.50
N LEU A 273 -32.20 5.33 26.19
CA LEU A 273 -31.84 6.66 25.69
C LEU A 273 -32.83 7.74 26.10
N ASP A 274 -34.13 7.47 26.02
CA ASP A 274 -35.16 8.43 26.44
C ASP A 274 -35.00 8.82 27.92
N GLU A 275 -34.73 7.83 28.78
CA GLU A 275 -34.47 8.05 30.20
C GLU A 275 -33.14 8.79 30.44
N LEU A 276 -32.09 8.45 29.70
CA LEU A 276 -30.80 9.14 29.75
C LEU A 276 -30.94 10.63 29.39
N PHE A 277 -31.68 10.96 28.34
CA PHE A 277 -31.96 12.35 27.96
C PHE A 277 -32.86 13.06 28.97
N ARG A 278 -33.75 12.34 29.67
CA ARG A 278 -34.55 12.91 30.76
C ARG A 278 -33.66 13.34 31.93
N LEU A 279 -32.64 12.53 32.24
CA LEU A 279 -31.65 12.83 33.28
C LEU A 279 -30.65 13.91 32.83
N ASN A 280 -30.28 13.93 31.54
CA ASN A 280 -29.26 14.82 30.97
C ASN A 280 -29.85 15.60 29.77
N PRO A 281 -30.74 16.59 30.02
CA PRO A 281 -31.44 17.30 28.95
C PRO A 281 -30.55 18.23 28.12
N THR A 282 -29.30 18.42 28.52
CA THR A 282 -28.30 19.25 27.82
C THR A 282 -27.57 18.52 26.70
N ILE A 283 -27.76 17.21 26.53
CA ILE A 283 -27.14 16.45 25.45
C ILE A 283 -27.69 16.90 24.10
N GLU A 284 -26.83 17.47 23.27
CA GLU A 284 -27.11 17.92 21.89
C GLU A 284 -26.54 16.95 20.84
N LYS A 285 -25.61 16.08 21.24
CA LYS A 285 -24.88 15.18 20.35
C LYS A 285 -24.73 13.80 20.98
N ILE A 286 -25.01 12.75 20.21
CA ILE A 286 -24.82 11.37 20.68
C ILE A 286 -24.26 10.49 19.57
N ALA A 287 -23.25 9.68 19.88
CA ALA A 287 -22.77 8.64 18.96
C ALA A 287 -23.30 7.26 19.38
N LEU A 288 -23.98 6.61 18.43
CA LEU A 288 -24.75 5.36 18.60
C LEU A 288 -24.31 4.28 17.61
N HIS A 289 -23.09 4.39 17.09
CA HIS A 289 -22.57 3.49 16.09
C HIS A 289 -22.50 2.05 16.65
N TYR A 290 -22.99 1.06 15.89
CA TYR A 290 -23.11 -0.35 16.36
C TYR A 290 -23.89 -0.56 17.67
N THR A 291 -24.91 0.25 17.94
CA THR A 291 -25.85 -0.01 19.05
C THR A 291 -27.20 -0.53 18.53
N GLN A 292 -28.01 -1.12 19.42
CA GLN A 292 -29.39 -1.52 19.12
C GLN A 292 -30.28 -0.31 18.83
N ALA A 293 -29.87 0.88 19.28
CA ALA A 293 -30.53 2.16 19.05
C ALA A 293 -29.88 2.99 17.93
N ALA A 294 -29.11 2.39 17.00
CA ALA A 294 -28.42 3.11 15.93
C ALA A 294 -29.36 3.93 15.00
N ASP A 295 -30.63 3.57 14.94
CA ASP A 295 -31.67 4.25 14.17
C ASP A 295 -32.48 5.27 14.99
N TYR A 296 -32.14 5.47 16.27
CA TYR A 296 -32.77 6.43 17.15
C TYR A 296 -32.70 7.85 16.56
N SER A 297 -33.74 8.64 16.84
CA SER A 297 -33.79 10.05 16.46
C SER A 297 -34.56 10.83 17.51
N LYS A 298 -34.08 12.04 17.80
CA LYS A 298 -34.71 12.96 18.74
C LYS A 298 -34.53 14.39 18.24
N GLU A 299 -35.61 15.17 18.29
CA GLU A 299 -35.57 16.58 17.87
C GLU A 299 -34.54 17.36 18.70
N GLY A 300 -33.71 18.16 18.03
CA GLY A 300 -32.64 18.95 18.67
C GLY A 300 -31.37 18.16 19.01
N VAL A 301 -31.34 16.84 18.79
CA VAL A 301 -30.15 16.01 19.05
C VAL A 301 -29.55 15.52 17.74
N THR A 302 -28.25 15.78 17.56
CA THR A 302 -27.48 15.23 16.44
C THR A 302 -27.03 13.81 16.78
N VAL A 303 -27.45 12.84 15.98
CA VAL A 303 -27.09 11.42 16.16
C VAL A 303 -26.01 11.04 15.15
N PHE A 304 -24.83 10.66 15.66
CA PHE A 304 -23.76 10.05 14.88
C PHE A 304 -23.96 8.53 14.87
N SER A 305 -24.46 8.00 13.76
CA SER A 305 -24.59 6.57 13.51
C SER A 305 -24.28 6.25 12.05
N ALA A 306 -24.15 4.98 11.70
CA ALA A 306 -24.03 4.54 10.31
C ALA A 306 -25.30 3.78 9.87
N ARG A 307 -26.49 4.38 10.08
CA ARG A 307 -27.77 3.79 9.69
C ARG A 307 -28.07 3.95 8.20
N ASP A 308 -27.58 5.03 7.61
CA ASP A 308 -27.69 5.39 6.21
C ASP A 308 -26.41 6.11 5.75
N ILE A 309 -26.28 6.39 4.45
CA ILE A 309 -25.05 6.99 3.90
C ILE A 309 -24.82 8.43 4.39
N GLU A 310 -25.88 9.18 4.70
CA GLU A 310 -25.79 10.55 5.20
C GLU A 310 -25.29 10.57 6.64
N SER A 311 -25.88 9.73 7.49
CA SER A 311 -25.45 9.57 8.88
C SER A 311 -24.03 8.98 8.95
N ALA A 312 -23.69 8.04 8.07
CA ALA A 312 -22.35 7.46 7.99
C ALA A 312 -21.31 8.51 7.61
N LEU A 313 -21.59 9.37 6.63
CA LEU A 313 -20.70 10.49 6.28
C LEU A 313 -20.55 11.47 7.45
N LEU A 314 -21.65 11.85 8.10
CA LEU A 314 -21.63 12.72 9.27
C LEU A 314 -20.76 12.11 10.39
N THR A 315 -20.83 10.80 10.58
CA THR A 315 -20.05 10.04 11.56
C THR A 315 -18.58 9.94 11.15
N LEU A 316 -18.29 9.73 9.86
CA LEU A 316 -16.91 9.71 9.33
C LEU A 316 -16.21 11.06 9.54
N LYS A 317 -16.92 12.18 9.31
CA LYS A 317 -16.41 13.54 9.59
C LYS A 317 -16.07 13.76 11.06
N ARG A 318 -16.72 13.02 11.97
CA ARG A 318 -16.46 13.07 13.42
C ARG A 318 -15.28 12.21 13.85
N TYR A 319 -15.12 11.02 13.27
CA TYR A 319 -14.00 10.12 13.54
C TYR A 319 -13.04 10.14 12.34
N PRO A 320 -12.20 11.18 12.22
CA PRO A 320 -11.29 11.26 11.09
C PRO A 320 -10.31 10.09 11.13
N VAL A 321 -10.03 9.56 9.94
CA VAL A 321 -9.27 8.32 9.73
C VAL A 321 -7.86 8.41 10.35
N LYS A 322 -7.26 9.61 10.41
CA LYS A 322 -5.94 9.86 10.99
C LYS A 322 -5.78 9.43 12.45
N ASP A 323 -6.88 9.35 13.18
CA ASP A 323 -6.85 8.94 14.58
C ASP A 323 -6.72 7.40 14.73
N LYS A 324 -6.58 6.68 13.59
CA LYS A 324 -6.59 5.20 13.48
C LYS A 324 -7.71 4.59 14.32
N ASN A 325 -8.84 5.29 14.39
CA ASN A 325 -9.94 4.88 15.24
C ASN A 325 -10.62 3.68 14.57
N PHE A 326 -10.70 2.57 15.29
CA PHE A 326 -11.37 1.35 14.86
C PHE A 326 -12.78 1.61 14.29
N TYR A 327 -13.54 2.58 14.84
CA TYR A 327 -14.86 2.92 14.31
C TYR A 327 -14.84 3.40 12.87
N THR A 328 -13.78 4.10 12.46
CA THR A 328 -13.61 4.63 11.11
C THR A 328 -13.75 3.52 10.06
N MET A 329 -13.04 2.41 10.23
CA MET A 329 -13.07 1.29 9.29
C MET A 329 -14.46 0.68 9.21
N THR A 330 -15.11 0.52 10.36
CA THR A 330 -16.47 -0.01 10.39
C THR A 330 -17.52 0.94 9.80
N ILE A 331 -17.31 2.26 9.88
CA ILE A 331 -18.14 3.26 9.17
C ILE A 331 -17.95 3.11 7.66
N ILE A 332 -16.70 2.96 7.22
CA ILE A 332 -16.34 2.75 5.82
C ILE A 332 -16.96 1.46 5.28
N ASP A 333 -16.92 0.36 6.04
CA ASP A 333 -17.58 -0.91 5.68
C ASP A 333 -19.10 -0.74 5.54
N LYS A 334 -19.74 0.02 6.43
CA LYS A 334 -21.17 0.33 6.32
C LYS A 334 -21.46 1.18 5.07
N MET A 335 -20.63 2.16 4.78
CA MET A 335 -20.75 2.96 3.56
C MET A 335 -20.61 2.09 2.30
N LEU A 336 -19.67 1.14 2.29
CA LEU A 336 -19.55 0.15 1.22
C LEU A 336 -20.84 -0.63 1.01
N LEU A 337 -21.40 -1.20 2.08
CA LEU A 337 -22.66 -1.94 2.01
C LEU A 337 -23.82 -1.09 1.46
N PHE A 338 -23.87 0.20 1.78
CA PHE A 338 -24.88 1.11 1.23
C PHE A 338 -24.71 1.37 -0.27
N LEU A 339 -23.48 1.41 -0.76
CA LEU A 339 -23.19 1.61 -2.19
C LEU A 339 -23.35 0.33 -3.00
N GLU A 340 -23.09 -0.82 -2.40
CA GLU A 340 -23.28 -2.13 -3.03
C GLU A 340 -24.77 -2.50 -3.12
N ALA A 341 -25.61 -1.95 -2.26
CA ALA A 341 -27.06 -2.14 -2.31
C ALA A 341 -27.62 -1.64 -3.65
N GLU A 342 -28.29 -2.53 -4.40
CA GLU A 342 -28.77 -2.28 -5.78
C GLU A 342 -29.78 -1.13 -5.93
N ASN A 343 -30.25 -0.54 -4.83
CA ASN A 343 -31.33 0.46 -4.81
C ASN A 343 -30.86 1.91 -4.57
N LEU A 344 -29.55 2.18 -4.51
CA LEU A 344 -29.09 3.55 -4.31
C LEU A 344 -29.28 4.39 -5.59
N ASP A 345 -30.13 5.42 -5.50
CA ASP A 345 -30.35 6.39 -6.59
C ASP A 345 -29.17 7.38 -6.63
N PHE A 346 -28.16 7.10 -7.45
CA PHE A 346 -26.95 7.91 -7.59
C PHE A 346 -27.24 9.36 -7.99
N ALA A 347 -28.24 9.59 -8.84
CA ALA A 347 -28.59 10.94 -9.30
C ALA A 347 -29.19 11.78 -8.16
N LYS A 348 -30.02 11.18 -7.30
CA LYS A 348 -30.55 11.88 -6.12
C LYS A 348 -29.51 12.13 -5.03
N ASN A 349 -28.49 11.29 -4.95
CA ASN A 349 -27.46 11.35 -3.91
C ASN A 349 -26.15 11.98 -4.40
N GLU A 350 -26.14 12.65 -5.56
CA GLU A 350 -24.95 13.21 -6.21
C GLU A 350 -24.07 14.01 -5.23
N THR A 351 -24.65 15.01 -4.57
CA THR A 351 -23.96 15.88 -3.60
C THR A 351 -23.39 15.09 -2.43
N LEU A 352 -24.16 14.14 -1.90
CA LEU A 352 -23.74 13.36 -0.74
C LEU A 352 -22.56 12.45 -1.09
N LEU A 353 -22.62 11.76 -2.24
CA LEU A 353 -21.56 10.88 -2.71
C LEU A 353 -20.26 11.64 -3.01
N LEU A 354 -20.37 12.89 -3.48
CA LEU A 354 -19.22 13.78 -3.64
C LEU A 354 -18.58 14.10 -2.31
N GLU A 355 -19.37 14.49 -1.32
CA GLU A 355 -18.85 14.79 0.01
C GLU A 355 -18.21 13.55 0.64
N CYS A 356 -18.79 12.36 0.45
CA CYS A 356 -18.18 11.09 0.86
C CYS A 356 -16.80 10.90 0.23
N LEU A 357 -16.70 11.08 -1.09
CA LEU A 357 -15.44 10.91 -1.80
C LEU A 357 -14.40 11.95 -1.37
N GLU A 358 -14.80 13.21 -1.22
CA GLU A 358 -13.91 14.28 -0.76
C GLU A 358 -13.37 14.01 0.64
N GLU A 359 -14.25 13.62 1.57
CA GLU A 359 -13.86 13.26 2.93
C GLU A 359 -12.90 12.07 2.93
N LEU A 360 -13.22 11.00 2.18
CA LEU A 360 -12.35 9.83 2.06
C LEU A 360 -11.00 10.19 1.43
N LEU A 361 -10.94 11.09 0.45
CA LEU A 361 -9.69 11.50 -0.19
C LEU A 361 -8.81 12.36 0.74
N VAL A 362 -9.41 13.26 1.52
CA VAL A 362 -8.71 14.04 2.55
C VAL A 362 -8.07 13.09 3.56
N ASN A 363 -8.86 12.12 4.02
CA ASN A 363 -8.43 11.16 5.01
C ASN A 363 -7.46 10.09 4.45
N ALA A 364 -7.60 9.69 3.19
CA ALA A 364 -6.75 8.70 2.54
C ALA A 364 -5.29 9.17 2.48
N GLY A 365 -5.04 10.47 2.25
CA GLY A 365 -3.67 10.99 2.28
C GLY A 365 -3.01 10.87 3.67
N GLU A 366 -3.79 10.95 4.75
CA GLU A 366 -3.30 10.76 6.11
C GLU A 366 -3.13 9.28 6.44
N PHE A 367 -4.09 8.43 6.04
CA PHE A 367 -4.01 6.98 6.07
C PHE A 367 -2.68 6.54 5.44
N LEU A 368 -2.46 6.93 4.18
CA LEU A 368 -1.39 6.51 3.25
C LEU A 368 0.02 6.99 3.63
N SER A 369 0.13 7.80 4.68
CA SER A 369 1.40 8.34 5.18
C SER A 369 2.01 7.57 6.37
N GLY A 370 1.24 6.73 7.06
CA GLY A 370 1.78 5.80 8.07
C GLY A 370 2.63 4.72 7.39
N ARG A 371 3.66 4.16 8.05
CA ARG A 371 4.51 3.11 7.44
C ARG A 371 4.08 1.66 7.75
N ASP A 372 3.18 1.45 8.71
CA ASP A 372 2.79 0.13 9.19
C ASP A 372 1.43 -0.28 8.63
N TRP A 373 1.44 -0.86 7.43
CA TRP A 373 0.26 -1.36 6.72
C TRP A 373 0.14 -2.86 6.93
N ASP A 374 -0.92 -3.29 7.60
CA ASP A 374 -1.40 -4.66 7.46
C ASP A 374 -2.41 -4.65 6.30
N MET A 375 -2.03 -5.23 5.15
CA MET A 375 -2.80 -5.15 3.89
C MET A 375 -4.23 -5.72 3.96
N THR A 376 -4.62 -6.33 5.08
CA THR A 376 -5.92 -6.97 5.27
C THR A 376 -7.01 -6.01 5.74
N GLU A 377 -6.75 -5.14 6.72
CA GLU A 377 -7.75 -4.18 7.25
C GLU A 377 -7.95 -2.99 6.29
N ASP A 378 -6.92 -2.62 5.52
CA ASP A 378 -6.92 -1.40 4.72
C ASP A 378 -7.68 -1.50 3.38
N SER A 379 -8.17 -2.70 3.02
CA SER A 379 -8.86 -2.97 1.75
C SER A 379 -10.18 -2.21 1.59
N SER A 380 -10.90 -1.95 2.68
CA SER A 380 -12.25 -1.34 2.64
C SER A 380 -12.24 0.12 2.20
N VAL A 381 -11.27 0.92 2.63
CA VAL A 381 -11.17 2.33 2.17
C VAL A 381 -10.96 2.37 0.67
N PHE A 382 -10.10 1.48 0.15
CA PHE A 382 -9.81 1.40 -1.28
C PHE A 382 -10.99 0.86 -2.08
N GLN A 383 -11.62 -0.22 -1.62
CA GLN A 383 -12.85 -0.72 -2.22
C GLN A 383 -13.91 0.37 -2.27
N LEU A 384 -14.02 1.19 -1.22
CA LEU A 384 -15.00 2.27 -1.16
C LEU A 384 -14.71 3.35 -2.22
N VAL A 385 -13.44 3.77 -2.32
CA VAL A 385 -13.03 4.74 -3.34
C VAL A 385 -13.18 4.18 -4.75
N ILE A 386 -12.84 2.91 -4.98
CA ILE A 386 -12.99 2.25 -6.29
C ILE A 386 -14.46 2.10 -6.64
N LEU A 387 -15.29 1.60 -5.73
CA LEU A 387 -16.72 1.40 -5.95
C LEU A 387 -17.45 2.73 -6.19
N LEU A 388 -17.14 3.75 -5.38
CA LEU A 388 -17.60 5.12 -5.66
C LEU A 388 -17.15 5.53 -7.05
N SER A 389 -15.89 5.30 -7.41
CA SER A 389 -15.39 5.66 -8.74
C SER A 389 -16.10 4.90 -9.87
N GLU A 390 -16.27 3.58 -9.76
CA GLU A 390 -16.93 2.75 -10.77
C GLU A 390 -18.39 3.12 -10.97
N ARG A 391 -19.13 3.32 -9.88
CA ARG A 391 -20.56 3.56 -9.92
C ARG A 391 -20.92 5.02 -10.19
N TYR A 392 -20.03 5.94 -9.87
CA TYR A 392 -20.33 7.36 -9.85
C TYR A 392 -19.53 8.20 -10.87
N MET A 393 -18.37 7.74 -11.35
CA MET A 393 -17.55 8.54 -12.29
C MET A 393 -18.27 8.86 -13.60
N GLU A 394 -19.23 8.05 -14.04
CA GLU A 394 -20.06 8.37 -15.22
C GLU A 394 -20.90 9.65 -15.04
N HIS A 395 -21.17 10.02 -13.79
CA HIS A 395 -21.96 11.21 -13.43
C HIS A 395 -21.08 12.42 -13.06
N LEU A 396 -19.77 12.25 -12.98
CA LEU A 396 -18.85 13.31 -12.60
C LEU A 396 -18.43 14.18 -13.79
N SER A 397 -18.27 15.48 -13.54
CA SER A 397 -17.70 16.37 -14.55
C SER A 397 -16.24 16.00 -14.82
N PRO A 398 -15.72 16.18 -16.06
CA PRO A 398 -14.33 15.89 -16.38
C PRO A 398 -13.31 16.61 -15.47
N GLU A 399 -13.67 17.75 -14.89
CA GLU A 399 -12.82 18.47 -13.94
C GLU A 399 -12.71 17.76 -12.59
N LYS A 400 -13.82 17.24 -12.07
CA LYS A 400 -13.85 16.47 -10.81
C LYS A 400 -13.08 15.15 -10.96
N ILE A 401 -13.26 14.46 -12.09
CA ILE A 401 -12.50 13.25 -12.42
C ILE A 401 -10.99 13.54 -12.39
N ARG A 402 -10.55 14.62 -13.07
CA ARG A 402 -9.14 15.04 -13.03
C ARG A 402 -8.66 15.37 -11.62
N HIS A 403 -9.51 15.93 -10.77
CA HIS A 403 -9.17 16.25 -9.38
C HIS A 403 -8.92 14.97 -8.55
N ILE A 404 -9.85 14.02 -8.59
CA ILE A 404 -9.74 12.72 -7.91
C ILE A 404 -8.46 12.00 -8.34
N PHE A 405 -8.19 11.98 -9.65
CA PHE A 405 -6.96 11.41 -10.20
C PHE A 405 -5.71 12.10 -9.70
N ALA A 406 -5.72 13.43 -9.65
CA ALA A 406 -4.57 14.16 -9.15
C ALA A 406 -4.31 13.81 -7.69
N VAL A 407 -5.34 13.71 -6.86
CA VAL A 407 -5.16 13.30 -5.45
C VAL A 407 -4.55 11.90 -5.38
N LEU A 408 -5.11 10.92 -6.08
CA LEU A 408 -4.67 9.53 -5.93
C LEU A 408 -3.32 9.21 -6.59
N ILE A 409 -2.98 9.86 -7.69
CA ILE A 409 -1.70 9.60 -8.37
C ILE A 409 -0.55 10.40 -7.77
N TYR A 410 -0.80 11.63 -7.29
CA TYR A 410 0.27 12.49 -6.76
C TYR A 410 0.46 12.39 -5.25
N THR A 411 -0.43 11.73 -4.52
CA THR A 411 -0.21 11.49 -3.09
C THR A 411 0.73 10.30 -2.93
N PRO A 412 1.88 10.45 -2.21
CA PRO A 412 2.79 9.35 -1.94
C PRO A 412 2.06 8.16 -1.30
N GLY A 413 2.46 6.93 -1.65
CA GLY A 413 1.78 5.71 -1.19
C GLY A 413 0.45 5.43 -1.89
N CYS A 414 -0.11 6.38 -2.65
CA CYS A 414 -1.43 6.24 -3.27
C CYS A 414 -1.39 5.78 -4.73
N SER A 415 -0.20 5.78 -5.35
CA SER A 415 -0.03 5.57 -6.79
C SER A 415 -0.59 4.22 -7.24
N THR A 416 -0.37 3.18 -6.45
CA THR A 416 -0.95 1.84 -6.59
C THR A 416 -2.47 1.87 -6.76
N PHE A 417 -3.17 2.65 -5.93
CA PHE A 417 -4.63 2.76 -5.95
C PHE A 417 -5.12 3.67 -7.07
N GLY A 418 -4.38 4.74 -7.37
CA GLY A 418 -4.61 5.54 -8.58
C GLY A 418 -4.60 4.67 -9.84
N TYR A 419 -3.77 3.62 -9.87
CA TYR A 419 -3.80 2.64 -10.97
C TYR A 419 -4.99 1.70 -10.91
N GLY A 420 -5.42 1.25 -9.73
CA GLY A 420 -6.67 0.47 -9.58
C GLY A 420 -7.87 1.18 -10.22
N ILE A 421 -8.02 2.49 -10.02
CA ILE A 421 -9.08 3.28 -10.64
C ILE A 421 -8.92 3.40 -12.16
N LEU A 422 -7.69 3.52 -12.68
CA LEU A 422 -7.47 3.49 -14.14
C LEU A 422 -7.88 2.16 -14.78
N SER A 423 -8.15 1.09 -14.01
CA SER A 423 -8.60 -0.18 -14.56
C SER A 423 -10.08 -0.13 -14.97
N VAL A 424 -10.83 0.85 -14.48
CA VAL A 424 -12.23 1.07 -14.81
C VAL A 424 -12.32 1.62 -16.25
N PRO A 425 -12.95 0.89 -17.19
CA PRO A 425 -12.86 1.18 -18.63
C PRO A 425 -13.25 2.60 -19.05
N ASN A 426 -14.31 3.13 -18.42
CA ASN A 426 -14.92 4.42 -18.78
C ASN A 426 -14.08 5.61 -18.33
N ILE A 427 -13.20 5.40 -17.37
CA ILE A 427 -12.43 6.49 -16.78
C ILE A 427 -11.37 7.01 -17.75
N LEU A 428 -10.72 6.12 -18.49
CA LEU A 428 -9.72 6.48 -19.50
C LEU A 428 -10.31 7.25 -20.68
N ASP A 429 -11.64 7.26 -20.85
CA ASP A 429 -12.33 8.06 -21.87
C ASP A 429 -12.65 9.48 -21.42
N THR A 430 -12.30 9.86 -20.17
CA THR A 430 -12.61 11.19 -19.66
C THR A 430 -11.87 12.29 -20.45
N PRO A 431 -12.60 13.27 -21.03
CA PRO A 431 -12.00 14.35 -21.79
C PRO A 431 -10.95 15.14 -20.99
N GLY A 432 -9.76 15.30 -21.56
CA GLY A 432 -8.68 16.10 -20.98
C GLY A 432 -7.80 15.37 -19.95
N LEU A 433 -7.97 14.05 -19.74
CA LEU A 433 -6.94 13.26 -19.09
C LEU A 433 -5.70 13.17 -19.99
N ASP A 434 -4.52 13.48 -19.44
CA ASP A 434 -3.25 13.29 -20.13
C ASP A 434 -2.84 11.81 -20.08
N ILE A 435 -3.45 11.01 -20.96
CA ILE A 435 -3.21 9.56 -21.08
C ILE A 435 -1.71 9.27 -21.27
N ALA A 436 -0.97 10.15 -21.95
CA ALA A 436 0.46 9.97 -22.20
C ALA A 436 1.29 10.10 -20.91
N SER A 437 1.04 11.14 -20.12
CA SER A 437 1.68 11.33 -18.82
C SER A 437 1.30 10.23 -17.83
N LEU A 438 0.03 9.82 -17.80
CA LEU A 438 -0.45 8.70 -17.00
C LEU A 438 0.28 7.40 -17.36
N PHE A 439 0.36 7.09 -18.66
CA PHE A 439 1.07 5.92 -19.16
C PHE A 439 2.54 5.92 -18.73
N GLN A 440 3.24 7.05 -18.88
CA GLN A 440 4.64 7.15 -18.48
C GLN A 440 4.83 7.03 -16.96
N LYS A 441 3.89 7.52 -16.15
CA LYS A 441 3.94 7.35 -14.68
C LYS A 441 3.73 5.91 -14.24
N VAL A 442 2.76 5.21 -14.83
CA VAL A 442 2.54 3.78 -14.55
C VAL A 442 3.82 3.00 -14.84
N LEU A 443 4.47 3.27 -15.99
CA LEU A 443 5.75 2.67 -16.34
C LEU A 443 6.87 3.00 -15.33
N ASN A 444 6.95 4.25 -14.88
CA ASN A 444 7.96 4.66 -13.90
C ASN A 444 7.76 3.96 -12.56
N PHE A 445 6.51 3.82 -12.09
CA PHE A 445 6.18 3.10 -10.86
C PHE A 445 6.61 1.63 -10.93
N PHE A 446 6.29 0.92 -12.01
CA PHE A 446 6.76 -0.45 -12.23
C PHE A 446 8.29 -0.57 -12.29
N SER A 447 8.99 0.52 -12.61
CA SER A 447 10.45 0.56 -12.67
C SER A 447 11.09 0.87 -11.32
N SER A 448 10.35 1.45 -10.37
CA SER A 448 10.87 1.92 -9.07
C SER A 448 10.51 1.02 -7.89
N GLU A 449 9.36 0.33 -7.92
CA GLU A 449 8.90 -0.45 -6.77
C GLU A 449 9.49 -1.88 -6.72
N PRO A 450 9.92 -2.36 -5.54
CA PRO A 450 10.21 -3.78 -5.34
C PRO A 450 8.91 -4.58 -5.44
N LEU A 451 8.79 -5.38 -6.51
CA LEU A 451 7.61 -6.19 -6.83
C LEU A 451 7.28 -7.19 -5.71
N ALA A 452 6.40 -6.80 -4.78
CA ALA A 452 5.64 -7.71 -3.94
C ALA A 452 4.33 -8.04 -4.66
N TYR A 453 4.13 -9.31 -5.03
CA TYR A 453 2.99 -9.73 -5.86
C TYR A 453 1.67 -9.65 -5.08
N THR A 454 0.74 -8.84 -5.58
CA THR A 454 -0.63 -8.68 -5.04
C THR A 454 -1.64 -8.65 -6.18
N GLU A 455 -2.92 -8.92 -5.89
CA GLU A 455 -4.04 -8.82 -6.84
C GLU A 455 -4.04 -7.48 -7.62
N LEU A 456 -3.59 -6.42 -6.96
CA LEU A 456 -3.39 -5.08 -7.49
C LEU A 456 -2.49 -5.03 -8.73
N HIS A 457 -1.46 -5.88 -8.81
CA HIS A 457 -0.56 -5.93 -9.97
C HIS A 457 -1.25 -6.46 -11.24
N PHE A 458 -2.26 -7.34 -11.10
CA PHE A 458 -3.08 -7.78 -12.23
C PHE A 458 -3.95 -6.65 -12.77
N ASN A 459 -4.60 -5.90 -11.87
CA ASN A 459 -5.39 -4.73 -12.26
C ASN A 459 -4.53 -3.69 -12.97
N MET A 460 -3.29 -3.47 -12.51
CA MET A 460 -2.33 -2.58 -13.16
C MET A 460 -1.86 -3.05 -14.54
N VAL A 461 -1.76 -4.37 -14.76
CA VAL A 461 -1.50 -4.93 -16.10
C VAL A 461 -2.64 -4.59 -17.05
N ASP A 462 -3.88 -4.74 -16.60
CA ASP A 462 -5.04 -4.41 -17.42
C ASP A 462 -5.16 -2.91 -17.68
N VAL A 463 -4.83 -2.06 -16.70
CA VAL A 463 -4.67 -0.60 -16.87
C VAL A 463 -3.69 -0.28 -17.98
N LEU A 464 -2.49 -0.87 -17.92
CA LEU A 464 -1.48 -0.68 -18.95
C LEU A 464 -2.01 -1.10 -20.32
N LYS A 465 -2.73 -2.22 -20.43
CA LYS A 465 -3.32 -2.68 -21.70
C LYS A 465 -4.30 -1.66 -22.25
N GLN A 466 -5.19 -1.15 -21.41
CA GLN A 466 -6.19 -0.16 -21.80
C GLN A 466 -5.54 1.18 -22.19
N LEU A 467 -4.58 1.68 -21.41
CA LEU A 467 -3.81 2.88 -21.74
C LEU A 467 -3.00 2.73 -23.04
N HIS A 468 -2.38 1.56 -23.25
CA HIS A 468 -1.66 1.25 -24.48
C HIS A 468 -2.60 1.23 -25.69
N ALA A 469 -3.80 0.67 -25.56
CA ALA A 469 -4.81 0.67 -26.60
C ALA A 469 -5.30 2.09 -26.95
N LYS A 470 -5.35 3.01 -25.98
CA LYS A 470 -5.84 4.40 -26.14
C LYS A 470 -4.77 5.44 -26.51
N THR A 471 -3.48 5.15 -26.32
CA THR A 471 -2.39 6.07 -26.70
C THR A 471 -2.19 6.14 -28.23
N THR A 472 -1.97 7.34 -28.76
CA THR A 472 -1.88 7.62 -30.21
C THR A 472 -0.68 6.92 -30.88
N PRO A 473 -0.74 6.68 -32.21
CA PRO A 473 0.39 6.16 -32.97
C PRO A 473 1.68 6.98 -32.83
N ALA A 474 1.62 8.28 -32.55
CA ALA A 474 2.80 9.11 -32.35
C ALA A 474 3.59 8.76 -31.07
N ILE A 475 2.92 8.31 -30.01
CA ILE A 475 3.56 7.80 -28.78
C ILE A 475 4.06 6.36 -29.01
N ARG A 476 3.30 5.55 -29.74
CA ARG A 476 3.68 4.18 -30.18
C ARG A 476 4.92 4.18 -31.06
N ASN A 477 5.02 5.14 -31.98
CA ASN A 477 6.10 5.26 -32.97
C ASN A 477 7.38 5.85 -32.40
N ASN A 478 7.36 6.46 -31.20
CA ASN A 478 8.54 7.10 -30.63
C ASN A 478 9.51 6.12 -29.92
N SER A 479 9.21 4.82 -29.94
CA SER A 479 10.21 3.77 -29.76
C SER A 479 9.57 2.41 -29.98
N THR A 480 9.86 1.75 -31.09
CA THR A 480 9.55 0.33 -31.32
C THR A 480 10.09 -0.60 -30.22
N GLY A 481 11.03 -0.12 -29.39
CA GLY A 481 11.46 -0.78 -28.15
C GLY A 481 10.40 -0.79 -27.04
N LYS A 482 9.65 0.31 -26.84
CA LYS A 482 8.62 0.39 -25.78
C LYS A 482 7.43 -0.53 -26.04
N GLU A 483 6.89 -0.59 -27.27
CA GLU A 483 5.77 -1.51 -27.60
C GLU A 483 6.11 -2.97 -27.27
N ARG A 484 7.35 -3.37 -27.56
CA ARG A 484 7.85 -4.72 -27.31
C ARG A 484 8.16 -4.95 -25.82
N CYS A 485 8.67 -3.95 -25.09
CA CYS A 485 8.84 -3.99 -23.63
C CYS A 485 7.50 -4.11 -22.90
N ILE A 486 6.45 -3.45 -23.40
CA ILE A 486 5.09 -3.50 -22.85
C ILE A 486 4.47 -4.88 -23.07
N SER A 487 4.58 -5.44 -24.28
CA SER A 487 4.15 -6.83 -24.54
C SER A 487 4.94 -7.85 -23.73
N PHE A 488 6.23 -7.59 -23.47
CA PHE A 488 7.10 -8.40 -22.63
C PHE A 488 6.70 -8.30 -21.16
N LEU A 489 6.47 -7.10 -20.63
CA LEU A 489 5.92 -6.83 -19.29
C LEU A 489 4.57 -7.53 -19.09
N TYR A 490 3.67 -7.51 -20.09
CA TYR A 490 2.38 -8.22 -20.03
C TYR A 490 2.55 -9.72 -19.91
N THR A 491 3.43 -10.30 -20.72
CA THR A 491 3.66 -11.76 -20.71
C THR A 491 4.34 -12.19 -19.42
N MET A 492 5.24 -11.35 -18.91
CA MET A 492 5.99 -11.56 -17.67
C MET A 492 5.07 -11.49 -16.44
N LEU A 493 4.31 -10.40 -16.26
CA LEU A 493 3.43 -10.22 -15.11
C LEU A 493 2.29 -11.26 -15.09
N TYR A 494 1.74 -11.61 -16.26
CA TYR A 494 0.74 -12.67 -16.39
C TYR A 494 1.31 -14.07 -16.06
N ALA A 495 2.53 -14.37 -16.50
CA ALA A 495 3.16 -15.65 -16.20
C ALA A 495 3.57 -15.79 -14.73
N LEU A 496 3.98 -14.68 -14.08
CA LEU A 496 4.38 -14.64 -12.67
C LEU A 496 3.17 -14.76 -11.73
N GLY A 497 2.03 -14.15 -12.06
CA GLY A 497 0.82 -14.24 -11.26
C GLY A 497 0.13 -15.61 -11.26
N GLN A 498 0.51 -16.50 -12.18
CA GLN A 498 0.03 -17.88 -12.23
C GLN A 498 0.98 -18.87 -11.52
N ALA A 499 2.13 -18.39 -11.04
CA ALA A 499 3.12 -19.19 -10.37
C ALA A 499 3.04 -18.90 -8.86
N ASP A 500 2.21 -19.66 -8.15
CA ASP A 500 2.19 -19.64 -6.70
C ASP A 500 3.62 -19.99 -6.20
N HIS A 501 4.25 -19.06 -5.48
CA HIS A 501 5.54 -19.23 -4.76
C HIS A 501 6.87 -19.01 -5.54
N LEU A 502 7.07 -17.86 -6.21
CA LEU A 502 8.41 -17.49 -6.71
C LEU A 502 9.22 -16.61 -5.74
N GLU A 503 10.47 -17.02 -5.49
CA GLU A 503 11.42 -16.37 -4.59
C GLU A 503 11.95 -15.00 -5.10
N MET A 504 12.27 -14.13 -4.13
CA MET A 504 12.86 -12.79 -4.24
C MET A 504 14.09 -12.61 -5.19
N PRO A 505 14.96 -13.61 -5.46
CA PRO A 505 16.07 -13.48 -6.41
C PRO A 505 15.63 -13.24 -7.86
N LEU A 506 14.44 -13.70 -8.24
CA LEU A 506 13.92 -13.55 -9.59
C LEU A 506 13.47 -12.11 -9.89
N CYS A 507 12.82 -11.44 -8.94
CA CYS A 507 12.43 -10.03 -9.06
C CYS A 507 13.65 -9.12 -9.24
N LYS A 508 14.76 -9.43 -8.54
CA LYS A 508 16.04 -8.72 -8.69
C LYS A 508 16.65 -8.92 -10.09
N LEU A 509 16.55 -10.13 -10.64
CA LEU A 509 16.97 -10.40 -12.01
C LEU A 509 16.11 -9.62 -13.00
N ILE A 510 14.78 -9.64 -12.85
CA ILE A 510 13.83 -8.94 -13.72
C ILE A 510 14.05 -7.42 -13.69
N ALA A 511 14.20 -6.82 -12.52
CA ALA A 511 14.48 -5.38 -12.38
C ALA A 511 15.83 -5.01 -13.00
N LYS A 512 16.86 -5.85 -12.82
CA LYS A 512 18.19 -5.65 -13.43
C LYS A 512 18.13 -5.78 -14.96
N THR A 513 17.45 -6.79 -15.49
CA THR A 513 17.30 -7.01 -16.94
C THR A 513 16.44 -5.92 -17.58
N ASN A 514 15.34 -5.49 -16.97
CA ASN A 514 14.53 -4.37 -17.48
C ASN A 514 15.29 -3.05 -17.45
N LYS A 515 16.04 -2.75 -16.38
CA LYS A 515 16.89 -1.56 -16.31
C LYS A 515 17.96 -1.57 -17.40
N LEU A 516 18.61 -2.71 -17.64
CA LEU A 516 19.59 -2.84 -18.72
C LEU A 516 18.94 -2.74 -20.12
N MET A 517 17.78 -3.37 -20.32
CA MET A 517 17.07 -3.36 -21.61
C MET A 517 16.46 -2.00 -21.98
N ILE A 518 16.00 -1.20 -21.01
CA ILE A 518 15.41 0.12 -21.27
C ILE A 518 16.48 1.16 -21.64
N PHE A 519 17.70 1.02 -21.12
CA PHE A 519 18.78 2.01 -21.29
C PHE A 519 19.89 1.59 -22.27
N SER A 520 20.00 0.32 -22.60
CA SER A 520 20.98 -0.17 -23.58
C SER A 520 20.53 0.14 -25.01
N MET A 521 21.36 0.82 -25.80
CA MET A 521 21.33 0.76 -27.28
C MET A 521 22.54 0.00 -27.84
N GLU A 522 23.32 -0.67 -26.98
CA GLU A 522 24.57 -1.32 -27.34
C GLU A 522 24.32 -2.79 -27.67
N SER A 523 24.65 -3.19 -28.89
CA SER A 523 24.41 -4.56 -29.39
C SER A 523 25.16 -5.63 -28.59
N GLU A 524 26.32 -5.29 -28.02
CA GLU A 524 27.13 -6.20 -27.21
C GLU A 524 26.47 -6.53 -25.86
N LEU A 525 25.79 -5.56 -25.24
CA LEU A 525 25.03 -5.78 -24.02
C LEU A 525 23.76 -6.61 -24.28
N ASP A 526 23.05 -6.34 -25.38
CA ASP A 526 21.91 -7.17 -25.81
C ASP A 526 22.38 -8.62 -26.08
N LEU A 527 23.54 -8.82 -26.73
CA LEU A 527 24.13 -10.14 -26.96
C LEU A 527 24.43 -10.87 -25.65
N GLN A 528 25.08 -10.20 -24.68
CA GLN A 528 25.40 -10.79 -23.38
C GLN A 528 24.12 -11.15 -22.61
N ILE A 529 23.09 -10.31 -22.65
CA ILE A 529 21.80 -10.59 -22.01
C ILE A 529 21.15 -11.83 -22.64
N ALA A 530 21.18 -11.97 -23.97
CA ALA A 530 20.62 -13.15 -24.64
C ALA A 530 21.34 -14.44 -24.23
N VAL A 531 22.67 -14.42 -24.16
CA VAL A 531 23.49 -15.55 -23.69
C VAL A 531 23.13 -15.92 -22.25
N ASP A 532 23.08 -14.94 -21.35
CA ASP A 532 22.74 -15.17 -19.94
C ASP A 532 21.32 -15.73 -19.78
N LEU A 533 20.35 -15.22 -20.55
CA LEU A 533 18.98 -15.72 -20.53
C LEU A 533 18.87 -17.17 -21.03
N ILE A 534 19.62 -17.53 -22.08
CA ILE A 534 19.65 -18.90 -22.62
C ILE A 534 20.31 -19.85 -21.62
N ASN A 535 21.40 -19.45 -20.99
CA ASN A 535 22.05 -20.28 -19.97
C ASN A 535 21.11 -20.53 -18.77
N ARG A 536 20.46 -19.47 -18.27
CA ARG A 536 19.50 -19.57 -17.16
C ARG A 536 18.25 -20.38 -17.52
N LEU A 537 17.79 -20.34 -18.77
CA LEU A 537 16.66 -21.14 -19.26
C LEU A 537 16.89 -22.64 -18.98
N GLY A 538 18.13 -23.11 -19.12
CA GLY A 538 18.50 -24.51 -18.84
C GLY A 538 18.48 -24.90 -17.37
N GLU A 539 18.60 -23.92 -16.48
CA GLU A 539 18.55 -24.09 -15.02
C GLU A 539 17.12 -24.00 -14.48
N GLN A 540 16.17 -23.45 -15.25
CA GLN A 540 14.80 -23.29 -14.79
C GLN A 540 14.08 -24.64 -14.75
N SER A 541 13.41 -24.92 -13.63
CA SER A 541 12.54 -26.09 -13.47
C SER A 541 11.06 -25.76 -13.62
N HIS A 542 10.65 -24.48 -13.61
CA HIS A 542 9.25 -24.09 -13.64
C HIS A 542 8.78 -23.69 -15.07
N PRO A 543 7.65 -24.21 -15.60
CA PRO A 543 7.16 -23.93 -16.95
C PRO A 543 6.94 -22.43 -17.23
N HIS A 544 6.33 -21.70 -16.30
CA HIS A 544 6.13 -20.25 -16.45
C HIS A 544 7.46 -19.49 -16.54
N MET A 545 8.49 -19.97 -15.83
CA MET A 545 9.82 -19.38 -15.86
C MET A 545 10.55 -19.65 -17.17
N LYS A 546 10.37 -20.85 -17.73
CA LYS A 546 10.88 -21.15 -19.07
C LYS A 546 10.21 -20.28 -20.13
N LEU A 547 8.88 -20.11 -20.05
CA LEU A 547 8.15 -19.24 -20.96
C LEU A 547 8.62 -17.79 -20.86
N PHE A 548 8.88 -17.32 -19.65
CA PHE A 548 9.46 -15.99 -19.41
C PHE A 548 10.82 -15.84 -20.11
N HIS A 549 11.76 -16.74 -19.85
CA HIS A 549 13.10 -16.67 -20.44
C HIS A 549 13.02 -16.75 -21.98
N LEU A 550 12.19 -17.62 -22.54
CA LEU A 550 12.00 -17.74 -23.99
C LEU A 550 11.46 -16.44 -24.62
N ASN A 551 10.49 -15.79 -23.99
CA ASN A 551 9.99 -14.51 -24.49
C ASN A 551 11.01 -13.38 -24.35
N ALA A 552 11.84 -13.41 -23.30
CA ALA A 552 12.93 -12.47 -23.10
C ALA A 552 14.00 -12.64 -24.18
N ILE A 553 14.42 -13.88 -24.44
CA ILE A 553 15.37 -14.23 -25.50
C ILE A 553 14.84 -13.75 -26.84
N ARG A 554 13.57 -14.04 -27.15
CA ARG A 554 12.92 -13.59 -28.39
C ARG A 554 12.97 -12.06 -28.52
N PHE A 555 12.64 -11.34 -27.46
CA PHE A 555 12.70 -9.87 -27.44
C PHE A 555 14.11 -9.34 -27.73
N VAL A 556 15.14 -9.95 -27.12
CA VAL A 556 16.53 -9.54 -27.30
C VAL A 556 17.03 -9.85 -28.71
N ILE A 557 16.75 -11.06 -29.23
CA ILE A 557 17.06 -11.44 -30.62
C ILE A 557 16.48 -10.44 -31.62
N TYR A 558 15.28 -9.93 -31.36
CA TYR A 558 14.62 -8.94 -32.22
C TYR A 558 15.29 -7.56 -32.25
N ARG A 559 16.27 -7.30 -31.38
CA ARG A 559 17.05 -6.06 -31.30
C ARG A 559 18.46 -6.21 -31.85
N LEU A 560 18.99 -7.43 -31.88
CA LEU A 560 20.30 -7.74 -32.41
C LEU A 560 20.37 -7.43 -33.93
N LYS A 561 21.53 -6.96 -34.39
CA LYS A 561 21.81 -6.92 -35.83
C LYS A 561 22.03 -8.36 -36.30
N LEU A 562 21.89 -8.59 -37.60
CA LEU A 562 22.07 -9.92 -38.20
C LEU A 562 23.39 -10.59 -37.77
N VAL A 563 24.50 -9.82 -37.80
CA VAL A 563 25.83 -10.26 -37.37
C VAL A 563 25.90 -10.64 -35.89
N ASP A 564 25.13 -9.97 -35.02
CA ASP A 564 25.09 -10.28 -33.60
C ASP A 564 24.20 -11.52 -33.33
N VAL A 565 23.21 -11.80 -34.18
CA VAL A 565 22.41 -13.04 -34.12
C VAL A 565 23.24 -14.25 -34.53
N GLU A 566 24.08 -14.11 -35.57
CA GLU A 566 25.09 -15.11 -35.95
C GLU A 566 26.03 -15.41 -34.78
N GLU A 567 26.54 -14.36 -34.13
CA GLU A 567 27.41 -14.49 -32.98
C GLU A 567 26.69 -15.10 -31.76
N LEU A 568 25.43 -14.73 -31.51
CA LEU A 568 24.61 -15.35 -30.47
C LEU A 568 24.46 -16.85 -30.73
N ALA A 569 24.11 -17.23 -31.97
CA ALA A 569 23.94 -18.63 -32.36
C ALA A 569 25.23 -19.45 -32.17
N ALA A 570 26.40 -18.86 -32.41
CA ALA A 570 27.69 -19.49 -32.16
C ALA A 570 28.05 -19.61 -30.67
N ARG A 571 27.49 -18.76 -29.80
CA ARG A 571 27.82 -18.70 -28.36
C ARG A 571 26.90 -19.54 -27.47
N VAL A 572 25.76 -20.01 -27.97
CA VAL A 572 24.71 -20.62 -27.14
C VAL A 572 24.50 -22.09 -27.48
N ASP A 573 24.32 -22.91 -26.45
CA ASP A 573 23.94 -24.31 -26.62
C ASP A 573 22.44 -24.42 -26.95
N LEU A 574 22.11 -24.60 -28.23
CA LEU A 574 20.72 -24.73 -28.66
C LEU A 574 20.02 -25.94 -28.01
N LYS A 575 20.77 -26.93 -27.49
CA LYS A 575 20.21 -28.06 -26.75
C LYS A 575 19.43 -27.60 -25.52
N VAL A 576 19.77 -26.46 -24.93
CA VAL A 576 19.03 -25.88 -23.80
C VAL A 576 17.61 -25.47 -24.21
N ILE A 577 17.47 -24.78 -25.34
CA ILE A 577 16.17 -24.35 -25.88
C ILE A 577 15.39 -25.57 -26.41
N MET A 578 16.07 -26.52 -27.05
CA MET A 578 15.47 -27.76 -27.56
C MET A 578 15.00 -28.69 -26.44
N LYS A 579 15.68 -28.72 -25.29
CA LYS A 579 15.20 -29.42 -24.08
C LYS A 579 13.93 -28.80 -23.52
N CYS A 580 13.71 -27.49 -23.64
CA CYS A 580 12.44 -26.87 -23.26
C CYS A 580 11.29 -27.31 -24.19
N LEU A 581 11.58 -27.50 -25.48
CA LEU A 581 10.63 -28.05 -26.46
C LEU A 581 10.33 -29.53 -26.27
N LEU A 582 11.36 -30.34 -26.01
CA LEU A 582 11.27 -31.80 -26.05
C LEU A 582 11.12 -32.45 -24.67
N GLY A 583 11.50 -31.75 -23.61
CA GLY A 583 11.53 -32.25 -22.23
C GLY A 583 10.28 -31.89 -21.42
N ASP A 584 9.80 -30.65 -21.50
CA ASP A 584 8.67 -30.17 -20.68
C ASP A 584 7.29 -30.60 -21.21
N LEU A 585 7.13 -30.78 -22.53
CA LEU A 585 5.89 -31.28 -23.15
C LEU A 585 5.60 -32.77 -22.87
N ARG A 586 6.52 -33.50 -22.21
CA ARG A 586 6.40 -34.94 -21.95
C ARG A 586 5.59 -35.29 -20.70
N ARG A 587 5.53 -34.37 -19.74
CA ARG A 587 4.69 -34.49 -18.56
C ARG A 587 3.98 -33.15 -18.48
N PRO A 588 2.69 -33.03 -18.89
CA PRO A 588 1.94 -31.89 -18.40
C PRO A 588 2.20 -31.87 -16.90
N TYR A 589 2.74 -30.77 -16.39
CA TYR A 589 2.84 -30.63 -14.94
C TYR A 589 1.43 -30.94 -14.45
N ARG A 590 1.29 -31.75 -13.40
CA ARG A 590 -0.05 -32.18 -12.94
C ARG A 590 -1.00 -31.00 -12.68
N ASN A 591 -0.46 -29.78 -12.65
CA ASN A 591 -1.13 -28.51 -12.43
C ASN A 591 -0.97 -27.48 -13.58
N THR A 592 -0.44 -27.79 -14.78
CA THR A 592 -0.39 -26.82 -15.90
C THR A 592 -1.51 -27.05 -16.91
N ASP A 593 -2.19 -25.98 -17.31
CA ASP A 593 -3.18 -26.00 -18.38
C ASP A 593 -2.52 -26.22 -19.75
N GLU A 594 -3.18 -26.95 -20.65
CA GLU A 594 -2.78 -27.25 -22.03
C GLU A 594 -2.40 -25.97 -22.81
N TYR A 595 -2.98 -24.84 -22.43
CA TYR A 595 -2.66 -23.52 -22.97
C TYR A 595 -1.20 -23.08 -22.73
N LEU A 596 -0.63 -23.37 -21.56
CA LEU A 596 0.73 -22.97 -21.21
C LEU A 596 1.77 -23.76 -22.01
N ASP A 597 1.55 -25.06 -22.14
CA ASP A 597 2.40 -25.98 -22.89
C ASP A 597 2.48 -25.56 -24.37
N ARG A 598 1.34 -25.16 -24.96
CA ARG A 598 1.30 -24.60 -26.32
C ARG A 598 2.11 -23.31 -26.44
N LYS A 599 2.03 -22.40 -25.47
CA LYS A 599 2.81 -21.15 -25.47
C LYS A 599 4.31 -21.38 -25.34
N LEU A 600 4.71 -22.33 -24.50
CA LEU A 600 6.09 -22.76 -24.34
C LEU A 600 6.66 -23.30 -25.65
N ALA A 601 5.94 -24.23 -26.28
CA ALA A 601 6.32 -24.80 -27.55
C ALA A 601 6.46 -23.72 -28.64
N PHE A 602 5.49 -22.80 -28.72
CA PHE A 602 5.52 -21.73 -29.72
C PHE A 602 6.71 -20.80 -29.52
N SER A 603 6.93 -20.33 -28.29
CA SER A 603 8.00 -19.37 -27.98
C SER A 603 9.39 -19.97 -28.21
N ALA A 604 9.57 -21.24 -27.85
CA ALA A 604 10.84 -21.93 -28.10
C ALA A 604 11.06 -22.22 -29.58
N MET A 605 10.02 -22.59 -30.34
CA MET A 605 10.13 -22.74 -31.79
C MET A 605 10.54 -21.44 -32.47
N GLU A 606 9.95 -20.30 -32.09
CA GLU A 606 10.35 -19.02 -32.66
C GLU A 606 11.81 -18.69 -32.38
N VAL A 607 12.27 -18.84 -31.13
CA VAL A 607 13.68 -18.62 -30.78
C VAL A 607 14.59 -19.53 -31.59
N LEU A 608 14.25 -20.82 -31.73
CA LEU A 608 15.03 -21.75 -32.54
C LEU A 608 15.05 -21.36 -34.01
N VAL A 609 13.92 -20.94 -34.60
CA VAL A 609 13.87 -20.52 -36.01
C VAL A 609 14.80 -19.34 -36.26
N TYR A 610 14.89 -18.38 -35.34
CA TYR A 610 15.83 -17.26 -35.46
C TYR A 610 17.29 -17.68 -35.42
N LEU A 611 17.64 -18.61 -34.52
CA LEU A 611 19.02 -19.05 -34.36
C LEU A 611 19.42 -20.08 -35.44
N TYR A 612 18.46 -20.87 -35.92
CA TYR A 612 18.63 -21.93 -36.91
C TYR A 612 19.16 -21.42 -38.25
N GLN A 613 18.76 -20.22 -38.66
CA GLN A 613 19.21 -19.62 -39.93
C GLN A 613 20.74 -19.50 -40.03
N PHE A 614 21.47 -19.60 -38.91
CA PHE A 614 22.91 -19.33 -38.85
C PHE A 614 23.78 -20.51 -38.39
N VAL A 615 23.19 -21.57 -37.81
CA VAL A 615 23.96 -22.73 -37.29
C VAL A 615 24.27 -23.77 -38.39
N GLY A 616 23.70 -23.63 -39.59
CA GLY A 616 23.88 -24.61 -40.66
C GLY A 616 23.06 -25.89 -40.43
N GLU A 617 22.53 -26.46 -41.50
CA GLU A 617 21.55 -27.57 -41.43
C GLU A 617 22.13 -28.80 -40.72
N ASP A 618 23.39 -29.17 -41.03
CA ASP A 618 24.01 -30.39 -40.51
C ASP A 618 24.31 -30.33 -39.01
N GLU A 619 24.73 -29.16 -38.50
CA GLU A 619 25.06 -28.99 -37.08
C GLU A 619 23.80 -28.98 -36.21
N PHE A 620 22.75 -28.27 -36.64
CA PHE A 620 21.47 -28.28 -35.95
C PHE A 620 20.85 -29.69 -35.89
N ILE A 621 20.89 -30.41 -37.02
CA ILE A 621 20.41 -31.80 -37.09
C ILE A 621 21.27 -32.71 -36.22
N GLY A 622 22.58 -32.48 -36.15
CA GLY A 622 23.50 -33.18 -35.24
C GLY A 622 23.11 -32.99 -33.77
N GLN A 623 22.88 -31.74 -33.35
CA GLN A 623 22.46 -31.42 -31.99
C GLN A 623 21.08 -32.00 -31.63
N LEU A 624 20.12 -31.97 -32.57
CA LEU A 624 18.81 -32.60 -32.40
C LEU A 624 18.95 -34.13 -32.20
N ARG A 625 19.74 -34.79 -33.06
CA ARG A 625 19.99 -36.24 -33.00
C ARG A 625 20.64 -36.64 -31.68
N GLU A 626 21.56 -35.84 -31.18
CA GLU A 626 22.24 -36.10 -29.91
C GLU A 626 21.27 -36.03 -28.72
N ILE A 627 20.36 -35.05 -28.71
CA ILE A 627 19.30 -34.97 -27.69
C ILE A 627 18.37 -36.18 -27.79
N THR A 628 18.03 -36.62 -29.00
CA THR A 628 17.15 -37.78 -29.19
C THR A 628 17.80 -39.10 -28.80
N GLN A 629 19.11 -39.24 -29.05
CA GLN A 629 19.87 -40.48 -28.77
C GLN A 629 20.25 -40.64 -27.30
N ASN A 630 20.52 -39.54 -26.59
CA ASN A 630 20.88 -39.58 -25.16
C ASN A 630 19.67 -39.76 -24.22
N GLY A 631 18.44 -39.64 -24.73
CA GLY A 631 17.23 -39.98 -23.99
C GLY A 631 16.99 -41.49 -24.00
N GLN A 632 17.48 -42.22 -23.00
CA GLN A 632 17.20 -43.66 -22.89
C GLN A 632 15.67 -43.93 -22.84
N TYR A 633 15.20 -44.68 -23.86
CA TYR A 633 13.91 -45.37 -23.95
C TYR A 633 12.60 -44.57 -23.92
N TYR A 634 12.35 -43.57 -24.76
CA TYR A 634 10.95 -43.14 -25.03
C TYR A 634 10.71 -42.64 -26.46
N HIS A 635 9.69 -43.20 -27.13
CA HIS A 635 9.19 -42.76 -28.43
C HIS A 635 8.84 -41.26 -28.41
N TYR A 636 9.57 -40.45 -29.18
CA TYR A 636 9.27 -39.03 -29.36
C TYR A 636 7.92 -38.87 -30.06
N GLN A 637 7.06 -38.02 -29.51
CA GLN A 637 5.88 -37.49 -30.17
C GLN A 637 6.16 -36.03 -30.51
N ILE A 638 6.63 -35.79 -31.73
CA ILE A 638 7.03 -34.47 -32.18
C ILE A 638 5.80 -33.75 -32.74
N PRO A 639 5.47 -32.53 -32.30
CA PRO A 639 4.31 -31.80 -32.81
C PRO A 639 4.56 -31.36 -34.26
N VAL A 640 3.73 -31.84 -35.19
CA VAL A 640 3.66 -31.43 -36.59
C VAL A 640 2.54 -30.41 -36.76
N VAL A 641 2.87 -29.25 -37.31
CA VAL A 641 1.91 -28.17 -37.61
C VAL A 641 1.23 -28.46 -38.95
N GLN A 642 -0.05 -28.84 -38.92
CA GLN A 642 -0.90 -28.77 -40.10
C GLN A 642 -1.63 -27.42 -40.11
N SER A 643 -1.34 -26.62 -41.12
CA SER A 643 -2.12 -25.41 -41.41
C SER A 643 -3.27 -25.78 -42.34
N ASP A 644 -4.50 -25.49 -41.93
CA ASP A 644 -5.65 -25.53 -42.82
C ASP A 644 -5.62 -24.31 -43.75
N GLU A 645 -5.32 -24.55 -45.02
CA GLU A 645 -5.15 -23.52 -46.04
C GLU A 645 -6.41 -22.65 -46.26
N LYS A 646 -7.60 -23.09 -45.80
CA LYS A 646 -8.84 -22.31 -45.92
C LYS A 646 -9.14 -21.45 -44.71
N THR A 647 -8.67 -21.82 -43.52
CA THR A 647 -9.04 -21.16 -42.26
C THR A 647 -7.88 -20.48 -41.54
N ASP A 648 -6.66 -20.68 -42.02
CA ASP A 648 -5.39 -20.25 -41.39
C ASP A 648 -5.24 -20.79 -39.95
N LYS A 649 -6.05 -21.79 -39.57
CA LYS A 649 -5.97 -22.47 -38.28
C LYS A 649 -4.85 -23.50 -38.31
N GLN A 650 -3.99 -23.43 -37.30
CA GLN A 650 -2.89 -24.36 -37.10
C GLN A 650 -3.32 -25.44 -36.10
N THR A 651 -3.17 -26.70 -36.49
CA THR A 651 -3.50 -27.87 -35.67
C THR A 651 -2.24 -28.70 -35.50
N PHE A 652 -1.93 -29.12 -34.27
CA PHE A 652 -0.76 -29.92 -33.97
C PHE A 652 -1.12 -31.40 -33.91
N ILE A 653 -0.40 -32.24 -34.66
CA ILE A 653 -0.52 -33.70 -34.60
C ILE A 653 0.82 -34.26 -34.13
N THR A 654 0.81 -35.26 -33.25
CA THR A 654 2.06 -35.88 -32.78
C THR A 654 2.57 -36.95 -33.75
N CYS A 655 3.85 -36.91 -34.09
CA CYS A 655 4.48 -37.89 -34.99
C CYS A 655 5.61 -38.67 -34.30
N ARG A 656 5.77 -39.96 -34.68
CA ARG A 656 6.81 -40.86 -34.16
C ARG A 656 8.19 -40.52 -34.73
N GLU A 657 9.25 -40.97 -34.05
CA GLU A 657 10.67 -40.82 -34.42
C GLU A 657 11.03 -41.24 -35.86
N SER A 658 10.27 -42.14 -36.47
CA SER A 658 10.37 -42.51 -37.90
C SER A 658 10.08 -41.36 -38.87
N ASN A 659 9.60 -40.22 -38.38
CA ASN A 659 9.11 -39.10 -39.17
C ASN A 659 9.95 -37.82 -38.95
N LEU A 660 11.23 -37.95 -38.60
CA LEU A 660 12.17 -36.83 -38.53
C LEU A 660 12.20 -36.01 -39.83
N ASP A 661 12.04 -36.67 -40.99
CA ASP A 661 11.92 -35.99 -42.28
C ASP A 661 10.57 -35.24 -42.44
N ASP A 662 9.46 -35.74 -41.89
CA ASP A 662 8.18 -35.01 -41.90
C ASP A 662 8.21 -33.80 -40.97
N TRP A 663 8.88 -33.93 -39.82
CA TRP A 663 9.13 -32.81 -38.92
C TRP A 663 10.06 -31.78 -39.56
N ARG A 664 11.15 -32.22 -40.20
CA ARG A 664 12.03 -31.38 -41.00
C ARG A 664 11.25 -30.64 -42.08
N ASN A 665 10.37 -31.33 -42.81
CA ASN A 665 9.52 -30.71 -43.83
C ASN A 665 8.51 -29.72 -43.23
N SER A 666 7.97 -30.01 -42.03
CA SER A 666 7.01 -29.15 -41.34
C SER A 666 7.65 -27.91 -40.72
N ILE A 667 8.84 -28.06 -40.13
CA ILE A 667 9.66 -26.94 -39.66
C ILE A 667 10.15 -26.14 -40.84
N ASN A 668 10.62 -26.74 -41.93
CA ASN A 668 11.00 -26.00 -43.13
C ASN A 668 9.80 -25.23 -43.71
N LYS A 669 8.59 -25.82 -43.72
CA LYS A 669 7.36 -25.10 -44.12
C LYS A 669 7.03 -23.95 -43.16
N TYR A 670 7.25 -24.14 -41.86
CA TYR A 670 7.06 -23.09 -40.85
C TYR A 670 8.11 -21.99 -40.96
N ILE A 671 9.39 -22.34 -41.13
CA ILE A 671 10.51 -21.44 -41.41
C ILE A 671 10.22 -20.63 -42.66
N ILE A 672 9.82 -21.24 -43.79
CA ILE A 672 9.47 -20.54 -45.03
C ILE A 672 8.29 -19.57 -44.80
N THR A 673 7.26 -20.01 -44.07
CA THR A 673 6.09 -19.18 -43.74
C THR A 673 6.46 -18.01 -42.83
N TYR A 674 7.34 -18.26 -41.85
CA TYR A 674 7.78 -17.29 -40.87
C TYR A 674 8.82 -16.33 -41.45
N GLU A 675 9.73 -16.80 -42.30
CA GLU A 675 10.63 -16.02 -43.16
C GLU A 675 9.83 -15.10 -44.06
N ALA A 676 8.73 -15.55 -44.67
CA ALA A 676 7.86 -14.67 -45.45
C ALA A 676 7.19 -13.59 -44.58
N LYS A 677 6.78 -13.91 -43.34
CA LYS A 677 6.25 -12.94 -42.37
C LYS A 677 7.32 -11.97 -41.88
N LEU A 678 8.54 -12.45 -41.64
CA LEU A 678 9.70 -11.70 -41.21
C LEU A 678 10.25 -10.80 -42.30
N GLN A 679 10.36 -11.30 -43.53
CA GLN A 679 10.71 -10.51 -44.69
C GLN A 679 9.67 -9.42 -44.91
N ARG A 680 8.36 -9.67 -44.74
CA ARG A 680 7.34 -8.60 -44.75
C ARG A 680 7.52 -7.59 -43.61
N ALA A 681 7.83 -8.03 -42.40
CA ALA A 681 8.07 -7.16 -41.25
C ALA A 681 9.37 -6.34 -41.40
N ASN A 682 10.42 -6.91 -41.98
CA ASN A 682 11.72 -6.27 -42.25
C ASN A 682 11.70 -5.41 -43.52
N LEU A 683 10.93 -5.75 -44.56
CA LEU A 683 10.65 -4.91 -45.73
C LEU A 683 9.92 -3.62 -45.33
N ASN A 684 9.11 -3.67 -44.27
CA ASN A 684 8.49 -2.49 -43.67
C ASN A 684 9.45 -1.66 -42.80
N LYS A 685 10.61 -2.20 -42.42
CA LYS A 685 11.72 -1.44 -41.80
C LYS A 685 12.66 -0.79 -42.83
N TYR A 686 12.81 -1.38 -44.02
CA TYR A 686 13.74 -0.90 -45.05
C TYR A 686 13.07 -0.95 -46.43
N ARG A 687 12.48 0.16 -46.88
CA ARG A 687 11.81 0.25 -48.18
C ARG A 687 12.84 0.34 -49.32
N TYR A 688 12.87 -0.68 -50.18
CA TYR A 688 13.57 -0.64 -51.46
C TYR A 688 12.66 -0.04 -52.54
N ARG A 689 13.07 1.07 -53.19
CA ARG A 689 12.34 1.65 -54.32
C ARG A 689 13.16 1.46 -55.60
N ARG A 690 12.70 0.55 -56.46
CA ARG A 690 13.22 0.38 -57.82
C ARG A 690 12.79 1.61 -58.63
N MET A 691 13.75 2.36 -59.18
CA MET A 691 13.47 3.29 -60.26
C MET A 691 14.18 2.82 -61.53
N ASP A 692 13.42 2.81 -62.62
CA ASP A 692 13.90 2.49 -63.96
C ASP A 692 14.83 3.61 -64.43
N THR A 693 16.14 3.42 -64.32
CA THR A 693 17.19 4.03 -65.18
C THR A 693 18.56 3.52 -64.71
N GLY A 694 19.25 2.77 -65.56
CA GLY A 694 20.43 1.96 -65.23
C GLY A 694 21.72 2.72 -64.88
N CYS A 695 21.77 3.37 -63.71
CA CYS A 695 23.04 3.76 -63.07
C CYS A 695 23.04 3.36 -61.58
N PHE A 696 24.04 2.60 -61.16
CA PHE A 696 24.30 2.28 -59.77
C PHE A 696 24.98 3.47 -59.06
N SER A 697 24.32 4.03 -58.04
CA SER A 697 25.01 4.81 -57.00
C SER A 697 24.46 4.35 -55.65
N VAL A 698 25.34 3.85 -54.77
CA VAL A 698 25.01 3.48 -53.39
C VAL A 698 24.98 4.77 -52.57
N ARG A 699 23.81 5.15 -52.06
CA ARG A 699 23.68 6.15 -51.00
C ARG A 699 23.10 5.47 -49.77
N TYR A 700 23.89 5.44 -48.69
CA TYR A 700 23.40 5.03 -47.37
C TYR A 700 22.56 6.18 -46.81
N GLU A 701 21.24 6.04 -46.80
CA GLU A 701 20.39 6.84 -45.92
C GLU A 701 20.23 6.07 -44.60
N CYS A 702 21.09 6.41 -43.64
CA CYS A 702 20.81 6.17 -42.23
C CYS A 702 19.61 7.05 -41.87
N LEU A 703 18.54 6.48 -41.31
CA LEU A 703 17.45 7.25 -40.73
C LEU A 703 18.06 8.19 -39.68
N GLN A 704 18.07 9.49 -39.98
CA GLN A 704 18.79 10.50 -39.20
C GLN A 704 18.36 10.54 -37.74
N ASP A 705 19.37 10.48 -36.88
CA ASP A 705 19.45 11.10 -35.56
C ASP A 705 19.35 12.64 -35.71
N PRO A 706 18.40 13.32 -35.05
CA PRO A 706 18.26 14.78 -35.12
C PRO A 706 19.39 15.58 -34.44
N SER A 707 20.41 14.94 -33.86
CA SER A 707 21.48 15.63 -33.11
C SER A 707 22.79 15.85 -33.87
N ALA A 708 22.90 15.35 -35.11
CA ALA A 708 24.12 15.46 -35.91
C ALA A 708 23.96 16.38 -37.14
N ASP A 709 23.55 17.64 -36.94
CA ASP A 709 23.75 18.68 -37.95
C ASP A 709 24.15 20.02 -37.30
N ARG A 710 25.43 20.10 -36.96
CA ARG A 710 26.12 21.37 -36.73
C ARG A 710 27.45 21.28 -37.45
N ASN A 711 27.50 21.66 -38.74
CA ASN A 711 28.63 22.39 -39.33
C ASN A 711 28.42 22.74 -40.83
N TYR A 712 28.40 24.06 -41.10
CA TYR A 712 28.64 24.79 -42.37
C TYR A 712 27.55 24.72 -43.47
N ARG A 713 26.80 25.79 -43.80
CA ARG A 713 27.07 27.14 -44.38
C ARG A 713 26.92 27.19 -45.91
N TRP A 714 26.01 28.09 -46.32
CA TRP A 714 25.56 28.56 -47.66
C TRP A 714 24.44 27.77 -48.32
#